data_AF-A0A8J2IPK4-F1
#
_entry.id   AF-A0A8J2IPK4-F1
#
_cell.length_a   1.000
_cell.length_b   1.000
_cell.length_c   1.000
_cell.angle_alpha   90.00
_cell.angle_beta   90.00
_cell.angle_gamma   90.00
#
_symmetry.space_group_name_H-M   'P 1'
#
loop_
_entity.id
_entity.type
_entity.pdbx_description
1 polymer ?
#
loop_
_entity_poly.entity_id
_entity_poly.type
_entity_poly.pdbx_seq_one_letter_code
_entity_poly.pdbx_strand_id
1 'polypeptide(L)'
;MVDSFHLHVSFRKWIKSVHRAGINGRLAVQKYVPATQLKIYWTEESVRQIIRSIIPSFPVQFETITGQYLKVFSTLVFIDQPEHIGLFLKGRLGDNKLPLDGLPTTWNGVVDKFLVEQWQFCPWEFSIHGTDMHMKELHAQQILPVRYTKLPMTEQHDPTEVRIVELDREYCEFPPEVVFKIYKGSDRINLYDREADVYTRLMRLKPTGIANCYGSLAYTETNIRIIVLEYARMGSLVEFFESPPPMTTNDYRQLWERLLDLFEGLYVLHNIDENDSKSLTGIHQDIQPANILVFPGDTGSPYDVFFKLADFGLTEVVSVTGEGVTFPVNNEGNKMYSAPEAFSNGRIESGLRPYINSLADLWSLGAVLSDFMVWSIGGEPLRESYRTRRRDAVAKLPHLKGHGFQAYFHNGTDVLPEVVNFHEDILKNNKRDEDVFSPHMSQSILDFMLISSGKRLQANKAKMMATSRINDAQSSDKPPRPRTPETTYDRISYNLSPRNRSARTSTQVTVTPVVTVEEIYKEIKRRPVLGKLLPWSPSEAVMNFPGMQIARNKVNAREGRDQVCMIIFVIDDCDSLRKHSSSIAIAARVISYTVKVTDKNGMDLYFASDSVNPQDCRNSSTVEQKINKKRPVDGFCDMAKCLDDVLKDVRNNGMQPTSIYIFTDGIWGANDNWNGVKEVIHDAITSLVEARRKPRNLMFQFVQFGRDPAALELLKSFDDNCKRVENGVVFDIVDRKYWDSHVPKIIVGSLDRNNDDDES
;
A
#
# COMPACT_ATOMS: atom_id res chain seq x y z
N MET A 1 5.01 60.64 1.77
CA MET A 1 4.78 59.73 2.92
C MET A 1 3.54 58.87 2.75
N VAL A 2 2.35 59.43 2.49
CA VAL A 2 1.08 58.67 2.41
C VAL A 2 1.13 57.47 1.45
N ASP A 3 1.69 57.61 0.24
CA ASP A 3 1.67 56.53 -0.75
C ASP A 3 2.58 55.33 -0.44
N SER A 4 3.71 55.53 0.26
CA SER A 4 4.64 54.44 0.57
C SER A 4 4.04 53.46 1.59
N PHE A 5 3.35 53.99 2.60
CA PHE A 5 2.58 53.19 3.55
C PHE A 5 1.53 52.31 2.84
N HIS A 6 0.89 52.85 1.79
CA HIS A 6 -0.05 52.08 0.97
C HIS A 6 0.63 50.92 0.22
N LEU A 7 1.86 51.10 -0.27
CA LEU A 7 2.63 50.01 -0.91
C LEU A 7 3.01 48.89 0.06
N HIS A 8 3.43 49.20 1.28
CA HIS A 8 3.79 48.17 2.28
C HIS A 8 2.57 47.33 2.68
N VAL A 9 1.43 47.98 2.92
CA VAL A 9 0.16 47.32 3.20
C VAL A 9 -0.34 46.52 2.00
N SER A 10 -0.20 47.05 0.78
CA SER A 10 -0.52 46.37 -0.46
C SER A 10 0.31 45.09 -0.64
N PHE A 11 1.62 45.14 -0.41
CA PHE A 11 2.51 43.97 -0.54
C PHE A 11 2.17 42.87 0.46
N ARG A 12 1.97 43.22 1.74
CA ARG A 12 1.51 42.29 2.78
C ARG A 12 0.16 41.65 2.45
N LYS A 13 -0.76 42.40 1.82
CA LYS A 13 -2.06 41.89 1.36
C LYS A 13 -1.92 40.99 0.14
N TRP A 14 -1.05 41.34 -0.80
CA TRP A 14 -0.76 40.56 -2.00
C TRP A 14 -0.09 39.22 -1.69
N ILE A 15 0.87 39.16 -0.75
CA ILE A 15 1.47 37.89 -0.28
C ILE A 15 0.41 36.89 0.20
N LYS A 16 -0.66 37.37 0.86
CA LYS A 16 -1.78 36.52 1.28
C LYS A 16 -2.58 35.92 0.11
N SER A 17 -2.41 36.40 -1.12
CA SER A 17 -3.04 35.85 -2.33
C SER A 17 -2.14 34.94 -3.18
N VAL A 18 -0.81 35.01 -3.03
CA VAL A 18 0.14 34.27 -3.88
C VAL A 18 0.97 33.20 -3.17
N HIS A 19 0.90 33.11 -1.84
CA HIS A 19 1.68 32.12 -1.10
C HIS A 19 1.31 30.68 -1.49
N ARG A 20 2.34 29.84 -1.58
CA ARG A 20 2.20 28.38 -1.71
C ARG A 20 2.51 27.72 -0.37
N ALA A 21 2.09 26.47 -0.23
CA ALA A 21 2.37 25.65 0.95
C ALA A 21 3.60 24.78 0.69
N GLY A 22 4.51 24.73 1.65
CA GLY A 22 5.62 23.78 1.72
C GLY A 22 5.72 23.19 3.13
N ILE A 23 6.80 22.48 3.43
CA ILE A 23 7.05 21.92 4.76
C ILE A 23 8.42 22.34 5.27
N ASN A 24 8.58 22.49 6.58
CA ASN A 24 9.89 22.72 7.19
C ASN A 24 10.45 21.45 7.85
N GLY A 25 11.63 21.58 8.48
CA GLY A 25 12.28 20.50 9.22
C GLY A 25 11.47 19.91 10.38
N ARG A 26 10.35 20.51 10.78
CA ARG A 26 9.43 19.95 11.80
C ARG A 26 8.26 19.19 11.17
N LEU A 27 8.29 18.95 9.85
CA LEU A 27 7.17 18.47 9.02
C LEU A 27 5.90 19.33 9.15
N ALA A 28 6.03 20.56 9.64
CA ALA A 28 4.93 21.50 9.76
C ALA A 28 4.71 22.23 8.44
N VAL A 29 3.45 22.41 8.04
CA VAL A 29 3.10 23.17 6.84
C VAL A 29 3.48 24.63 7.05
N GLN A 30 4.32 25.16 6.16
CA GLN A 30 4.74 26.55 6.13
C GLN A 30 4.33 27.21 4.82
N LYS A 31 4.29 28.54 4.81
CA LYS A 31 3.96 29.33 3.62
C LYS A 31 5.23 29.94 3.05
N TYR A 32 5.38 29.89 1.73
CA TYR A 32 6.43 30.59 1.00
C TYR A 32 5.85 31.35 -0.19
N VAL A 33 6.59 32.35 -0.67
CA VAL A 33 6.25 33.16 -1.84
C VAL A 33 7.19 32.75 -2.98
N PRO A 34 6.65 32.31 -4.15
CA PRO A 34 7.50 31.93 -5.28
C PRO A 34 8.32 33.14 -5.79
N ALA A 35 9.58 32.92 -6.13
CA ALA A 35 10.48 33.96 -6.63
C ALA A 35 10.01 34.54 -7.98
N THR A 36 9.34 33.75 -8.82
CA THR A 36 8.65 34.24 -10.04
C THR A 36 7.57 35.27 -9.70
N GLN A 37 6.80 35.04 -8.63
CA GLN A 37 5.76 35.98 -8.19
C GLN A 37 6.37 37.28 -7.66
N LEU A 38 7.49 37.23 -6.93
CA LEU A 38 8.22 38.42 -6.50
C LEU A 38 8.70 39.25 -7.70
N LYS A 39 9.26 38.60 -8.72
CA LYS A 39 9.70 39.26 -9.97
C LYS A 39 8.56 39.91 -10.75
N ILE A 40 7.35 39.35 -10.69
CA ILE A 40 6.14 39.92 -11.32
C ILE A 40 5.59 41.11 -10.52
N TYR A 41 5.62 41.04 -9.18
CA TYR A 41 5.10 42.11 -8.33
C TYR A 41 5.97 43.38 -8.35
N TRP A 42 7.30 43.21 -8.26
CA TRP A 42 8.23 44.33 -8.11
C TRP A 42 8.53 45.03 -9.44
N THR A 43 7.68 45.99 -9.80
CA THR A 43 7.91 46.90 -10.93
C THR A 43 8.94 47.97 -10.57
N GLU A 44 9.60 48.51 -11.60
CA GLU A 44 10.58 49.60 -11.43
C GLU A 44 10.01 50.80 -10.67
N GLU A 45 8.78 51.22 -10.99
CA GLU A 45 8.14 52.35 -10.30
C GLU A 45 7.87 52.03 -8.82
N SER A 46 7.35 50.84 -8.50
CA SER A 46 7.07 50.46 -7.11
C SER A 46 8.34 50.40 -6.24
N VAL A 47 9.43 49.86 -6.78
CA VAL A 47 10.73 49.79 -6.10
C VAL A 47 11.33 51.19 -5.94
N ARG A 48 11.33 52.00 -7.00
CA ARG A 48 11.78 53.41 -6.93
C ARG A 48 10.96 54.24 -5.95
N GLN A 49 9.65 54.03 -5.86
CA GLN A 49 8.75 54.75 -4.95
C GLN A 49 9.04 54.43 -3.48
N ILE A 50 9.28 53.16 -3.13
CA ILE A 50 9.71 52.76 -1.79
C ILE A 50 11.10 53.35 -1.49
N ILE A 51 12.09 53.19 -2.38
CA ILE A 51 13.45 53.70 -2.16
C ILE A 51 13.47 55.22 -1.95
N ARG A 52 12.72 55.98 -2.78
CA ARG A 52 12.59 57.45 -2.62
C ARG A 52 11.90 57.87 -1.32
N SER A 53 11.18 56.97 -0.66
CA SER A 53 10.53 57.24 0.63
C SER A 53 11.42 56.99 1.85
N ILE A 54 12.55 56.30 1.67
CA ILE A 54 13.55 56.07 2.72
C ILE A 54 14.27 57.39 3.04
N ILE A 55 14.41 57.70 4.32
CA ILE A 55 15.11 58.89 4.82
C ILE A 55 16.26 58.44 5.75
N PRO A 56 17.51 58.89 5.52
CA PRO A 56 17.98 59.72 4.40
C PRO A 56 17.94 58.97 3.06
N SER A 57 17.73 59.70 1.97
CA SER A 57 17.63 59.15 0.61
C SER A 57 18.87 58.31 0.26
N PHE A 58 18.63 57.04 -0.10
CA PHE A 58 19.68 56.07 -0.41
C PHE A 58 19.63 55.70 -1.91
N PRO A 59 20.60 56.12 -2.73
CA PRO A 59 20.59 55.80 -4.16
C PRO A 59 21.01 54.34 -4.40
N VAL A 60 20.08 53.52 -4.89
CA VAL A 60 20.36 52.18 -5.42
C VAL A 60 19.58 51.96 -6.72
N GLN A 61 20.20 51.27 -7.67
CA GLN A 61 19.60 50.95 -8.96
C GLN A 61 18.55 49.83 -8.84
N PHE A 62 17.50 49.91 -9.64
CA PHE A 62 16.40 48.93 -9.66
C PHE A 62 16.91 47.51 -10.02
N GLU A 63 17.87 47.46 -10.95
CA GLU A 63 18.55 46.28 -11.45
C GLU A 63 19.39 45.61 -10.36
N THR A 64 19.98 46.40 -9.45
CA THR A 64 20.71 45.85 -8.28
C THR A 64 19.75 45.15 -7.32
N ILE A 65 18.59 45.77 -7.04
CA ILE A 65 17.58 45.17 -6.15
C ILE A 65 17.00 43.90 -6.79
N THR A 66 16.49 43.98 -8.01
CA THR A 66 15.85 42.84 -8.69
C THR A 66 16.80 41.72 -9.09
N GLY A 67 18.08 42.03 -9.31
CA GLY A 67 19.11 41.06 -9.68
C GLY A 67 19.82 40.38 -8.51
N GLN A 68 19.96 41.03 -7.35
CA GLN A 68 20.83 40.54 -6.25
C GLN A 68 20.25 40.64 -4.83
N TYR A 69 19.19 41.42 -4.60
CA TYR A 69 18.63 41.69 -3.26
C TYR A 69 17.10 41.61 -3.26
N LEU A 70 16.48 40.81 -4.12
CA LEU A 70 15.03 40.78 -4.30
C LEU A 70 14.34 40.08 -3.12
N LYS A 71 14.88 38.95 -2.65
CA LYS A 71 14.43 38.24 -1.44
C LYS A 71 14.71 39.10 -0.20
N VAL A 72 15.88 39.74 -0.11
CA VAL A 72 16.24 40.68 0.98
C VAL A 72 15.26 41.86 1.04
N PHE A 73 15.07 42.57 -0.07
CA PHE A 73 14.18 43.74 -0.17
C PHE A 73 12.72 43.36 0.12
N SER A 74 12.25 42.24 -0.43
CA SER A 74 10.92 41.70 -0.12
C SER A 74 10.74 41.44 1.37
N THR A 75 11.72 40.83 2.03
CA THR A 75 11.66 40.58 3.48
C THR A 75 11.61 41.89 4.27
N LEU A 76 12.43 42.88 3.91
CA LEU A 76 12.46 44.19 4.58
C LEU A 76 11.15 44.98 4.41
N VAL A 77 10.56 45.00 3.21
CA VAL A 77 9.24 45.62 3.01
C VAL A 77 8.16 44.82 3.76
N PHE A 78 8.24 43.49 3.79
CA PHE A 78 7.28 42.65 4.52
C PHE A 78 7.30 42.91 6.03
N ILE A 79 8.46 43.18 6.63
CA ILE A 79 8.57 43.53 8.06
C ILE A 79 8.35 45.02 8.36
N ASP A 80 8.09 45.85 7.33
CA ASP A 80 7.87 47.31 7.43
C ASP A 80 9.13 48.06 7.88
N GLN A 81 10.29 47.69 7.31
CA GLN A 81 11.62 48.25 7.60
C GLN A 81 12.51 48.42 6.34
N PRO A 82 12.01 48.90 5.18
CA PRO A 82 12.79 48.99 3.93
C PRO A 82 14.05 49.87 4.03
N GLU A 83 14.08 50.85 4.95
CA GLU A 83 15.21 51.74 5.20
C GLU A 83 16.52 51.00 5.53
N HIS A 84 16.41 49.78 6.05
CA HIS A 84 17.55 48.94 6.40
C HIS A 84 18.22 48.24 5.20
N ILE A 85 17.69 48.38 3.97
CA ILE A 85 18.32 47.81 2.75
C ILE A 85 19.76 48.29 2.57
N GLY A 86 20.06 49.52 3.01
CA GLY A 86 21.41 50.08 3.01
C GLY A 86 22.41 49.33 3.90
N LEU A 87 21.95 48.60 4.93
CA LEU A 87 22.80 47.73 5.76
C LEU A 87 23.24 46.49 4.97
N PHE A 88 22.29 45.80 4.33
CA PHE A 88 22.54 44.60 3.52
C PHE A 88 23.45 44.91 2.32
N LEU A 89 23.22 46.04 1.63
CA LEU A 89 24.06 46.51 0.53
C LEU A 89 25.50 46.83 0.99
N LYS A 90 25.68 47.51 2.12
CA LYS A 90 27.01 47.78 2.71
C LYS A 90 27.72 46.49 3.15
N GLY A 91 26.98 45.55 3.72
CA GLY A 91 27.48 44.24 4.16
C GLY A 91 27.70 43.22 3.03
N ARG A 92 27.27 43.53 1.80
CA ARG A 92 27.21 42.59 0.65
C ARG A 92 26.44 41.30 0.96
N LEU A 93 25.40 41.40 1.78
CA LEU A 93 24.50 40.30 2.14
C LEU A 93 23.31 40.30 1.16
N GLY A 94 23.55 39.77 -0.04
CA GLY A 94 22.54 39.59 -1.08
C GLY A 94 21.75 38.28 -0.94
N ASP A 95 20.83 38.05 -1.88
CA ASP A 95 19.96 36.87 -1.94
C ASP A 95 20.75 35.55 -2.00
N ASN A 96 21.98 35.57 -2.53
CA ASN A 96 22.90 34.42 -2.58
C ASN A 96 23.57 34.09 -1.23
N LYS A 97 23.28 34.86 -0.18
CA LYS A 97 23.70 34.62 1.22
C LYS A 97 22.51 34.29 2.12
N LEU A 98 21.29 34.23 1.58
CA LEU A 98 20.11 33.82 2.33
C LEU A 98 19.95 32.29 2.27
N PRO A 99 19.33 31.67 3.31
CA PRO A 99 18.94 32.27 4.58
C PRO A 99 20.15 32.61 5.47
N LEU A 100 20.03 33.63 6.31
CA LEU A 100 21.03 34.00 7.31
C LEU A 100 20.74 33.28 8.64
N ASP A 101 21.73 32.58 9.18
CA ASP A 101 21.64 31.95 10.52
C ASP A 101 21.71 32.98 11.67
N GLY A 102 22.23 34.18 11.38
CA GLY A 102 22.35 35.27 12.34
C GLY A 102 22.68 36.60 11.67
N LEU A 103 22.45 37.69 12.41
CA LEU A 103 22.80 39.05 11.98
C LEU A 103 24.18 39.45 12.54
N PRO A 104 24.89 40.40 11.91
CA PRO A 104 26.03 41.05 12.55
C PRO A 104 25.63 41.63 13.91
N THR A 105 26.47 41.48 14.93
CA THR A 105 26.17 41.91 16.31
C THR A 105 25.84 43.39 16.44
N THR A 106 26.30 44.22 15.50
CA THR A 106 25.99 45.65 15.39
C THR A 106 24.57 45.95 14.88
N TRP A 107 23.81 44.94 14.44
CA TRP A 107 22.43 45.05 13.93
C TRP A 107 21.39 44.45 14.89
N ASN A 108 21.82 43.91 16.04
CA ASN A 108 20.93 43.36 17.07
C ASN A 108 19.92 44.41 17.54
N GLY A 109 18.64 44.05 17.63
CA GLY A 109 17.54 44.94 17.98
C GLY A 109 17.04 45.82 16.83
N VAL A 110 17.71 45.81 15.67
CA VAL A 110 17.40 46.70 14.54
C VAL A 110 16.52 45.98 13.51
N VAL A 111 16.95 44.81 13.04
CA VAL A 111 16.28 44.01 11.99
C VAL A 111 16.02 42.56 12.40
N ASP A 112 15.91 42.28 13.71
CA ASP A 112 15.76 40.91 14.25
C ASP A 112 14.58 40.13 13.62
N LYS A 113 13.48 40.83 13.26
CA LYS A 113 12.33 40.23 12.56
C LYS A 113 12.69 39.64 11.19
N PHE A 114 13.75 40.13 10.54
CA PHE A 114 14.25 39.60 9.27
C PHE A 114 14.62 38.12 9.40
N LEU A 115 15.29 37.73 10.49
CA LEU A 115 15.71 36.33 10.70
C LEU A 115 14.54 35.36 10.80
N VAL A 116 13.39 35.84 11.32
CA VAL A 116 12.17 35.06 11.46
C VAL A 116 11.39 34.99 10.15
N GLU A 117 11.32 36.09 9.40
CA GLU A 117 10.43 36.21 8.24
C GLU A 117 11.10 35.86 6.89
N GLN A 118 12.44 35.85 6.81
CA GLN A 118 13.18 35.53 5.57
C GLN A 118 12.82 34.16 4.97
N TRP A 119 12.47 33.17 5.79
CA TRP A 119 12.26 31.78 5.38
C TRP A 119 11.15 31.64 4.33
N GLN A 120 10.11 32.47 4.39
CA GLN A 120 9.03 32.47 3.39
C GLN A 120 9.48 32.94 2.00
N PHE A 121 10.64 33.61 1.89
CA PHE A 121 11.25 34.05 0.64
C PHE A 121 12.45 33.18 0.24
N CYS A 122 12.83 32.21 1.07
CA CYS A 122 13.98 31.32 0.89
C CYS A 122 13.59 29.82 0.93
N PRO A 123 12.62 29.36 0.11
CA PRO A 123 12.39 27.93 -0.06
C PRO A 123 13.61 27.23 -0.69
N TRP A 124 13.71 25.92 -0.45
CA TRP A 124 14.82 25.07 -0.89
C TRP A 124 14.78 24.78 -2.39
N GLU A 125 15.94 24.74 -3.04
CA GLU A 125 16.12 24.46 -4.47
C GLU A 125 16.70 23.04 -4.65
N PHE A 126 16.01 22.18 -5.41
CA PHE A 126 16.40 20.80 -5.70
C PHE A 126 17.11 20.71 -7.07
N SER A 127 18.45 20.67 -7.07
CA SER A 127 19.31 20.73 -8.27
C SER A 127 20.10 19.44 -8.53
N ILE A 128 20.03 18.91 -9.75
CA ILE A 128 20.72 17.67 -10.17
C ILE A 128 22.24 17.87 -10.21
N HIS A 129 22.70 19.10 -10.42
CA HIS A 129 24.11 19.42 -10.64
C HIS A 129 24.87 19.80 -9.36
N GLY A 130 24.19 19.88 -8.21
CA GLY A 130 24.83 20.12 -6.92
C GLY A 130 25.52 18.87 -6.38
N THR A 131 26.84 18.92 -6.19
CA THR A 131 27.60 17.98 -5.33
C THR A 131 27.08 17.94 -3.88
N ASP A 132 26.25 18.91 -3.53
CA ASP A 132 25.75 19.23 -2.19
C ASP A 132 24.43 18.54 -1.83
N MET A 133 23.80 17.76 -2.71
CA MET A 133 22.52 17.09 -2.39
C MET A 133 22.67 15.77 -1.61
N HIS A 134 23.87 15.42 -1.15
CA HIS A 134 24.14 14.22 -0.35
C HIS A 134 24.37 14.57 1.11
N MET A 135 23.59 13.95 2.02
CA MET A 135 23.62 14.21 3.47
C MET A 135 23.55 15.70 3.81
N LYS A 136 22.77 16.48 3.05
CA LYS A 136 22.73 17.93 3.18
C LYS A 136 22.04 18.32 4.48
N GLU A 137 22.81 18.92 5.38
CA GLU A 137 22.27 19.49 6.60
C GLU A 137 21.48 20.77 6.30
N LEU A 138 20.25 20.84 6.83
CA LEU A 138 19.30 21.93 6.66
C LEU A 138 18.83 22.43 8.03
N HIS A 139 18.76 23.75 8.19
CA HIS A 139 18.20 24.38 9.38
C HIS A 139 16.70 24.04 9.54
N ALA A 140 16.20 23.90 10.78
CA ALA A 140 14.83 23.42 11.03
C ALA A 140 13.72 24.31 10.43
N GLN A 141 14.00 25.57 10.12
CA GLN A 141 13.07 26.48 9.46
C GLN A 141 13.10 26.43 7.92
N GLN A 142 14.10 25.76 7.31
CA GLN A 142 14.23 25.65 5.86
C GLN A 142 13.00 24.98 5.26
N ILE A 143 12.30 25.70 4.39
CA ILE A 143 11.05 25.24 3.75
C ILE A 143 11.41 24.45 2.49
N LEU A 144 10.97 23.20 2.39
CA LEU A 144 10.90 22.44 1.15
C LEU A 144 9.60 22.85 0.41
N PRO A 145 9.68 23.41 -0.81
CA PRO A 145 8.52 23.83 -1.58
C PRO A 145 7.81 22.63 -2.20
N VAL A 146 6.98 21.96 -1.39
CA VAL A 146 6.39 20.66 -1.72
C VAL A 146 4.93 20.54 -1.31
N ARG A 147 4.18 19.78 -2.11
CA ARG A 147 2.81 19.37 -1.82
C ARG A 147 2.75 17.87 -1.60
N TYR A 148 2.30 17.44 -0.42
CA TYR A 148 1.90 16.04 -0.24
C TYR A 148 0.62 15.77 -1.04
N THR A 149 0.70 14.86 -2.00
CA THR A 149 -0.42 14.51 -2.87
C THR A 149 -1.19 13.28 -2.39
N LYS A 150 -0.56 12.42 -1.57
CA LYS A 150 -1.08 11.12 -1.15
C LYS A 150 -0.73 10.86 0.33
N LEU A 151 -1.53 10.04 1.02
CA LEU A 151 -1.26 9.57 2.39
C LEU A 151 0.00 8.68 2.43
N PRO A 152 0.63 8.48 3.62
CA PRO A 152 1.79 7.62 3.75
C PRO A 152 1.51 6.20 3.24
N MET A 153 2.51 5.61 2.58
CA MET A 153 2.37 4.35 1.84
C MET A 153 2.50 3.10 2.72
N THR A 154 2.90 3.26 3.98
CA THR A 154 3.19 2.16 4.89
C THR A 154 1.99 1.79 5.78
N GLU A 155 1.68 0.49 5.86
CA GLU A 155 0.84 -0.06 6.92
C GLU A 155 1.51 0.19 8.30
N GLN A 156 0.75 0.17 9.40
CA GLN A 156 1.14 0.67 10.73
C GLN A 156 2.27 -0.10 11.47
N HIS A 157 3.16 -0.79 10.76
CA HIS A 157 4.27 -1.57 11.31
C HIS A 157 5.64 -1.33 10.66
N ASP A 158 5.75 -0.45 9.64
CA ASP A 158 7.06 -0.02 9.12
C ASP A 158 7.63 1.15 9.97
N PRO A 159 8.89 1.10 10.44
CA PRO A 159 9.50 2.21 11.19
C PRO A 159 9.77 3.47 10.35
N THR A 160 9.67 3.40 9.03
CA THR A 160 10.02 4.48 8.10
C THR A 160 8.79 4.98 7.37
N GLU A 161 8.63 6.30 7.24
CA GLU A 161 7.45 6.88 6.59
C GLU A 161 7.74 7.20 5.12
N VAL A 162 7.16 6.42 4.20
CA VAL A 162 7.25 6.66 2.75
C VAL A 162 6.07 7.53 2.29
N ARG A 163 6.33 8.65 1.62
CA ARG A 163 5.30 9.56 1.07
C ARG A 163 5.56 9.91 -0.38
N ILE A 164 4.50 10.02 -1.18
CA ILE A 164 4.57 10.59 -2.53
C ILE A 164 4.36 12.10 -2.44
N VAL A 165 5.22 12.84 -3.13
CA VAL A 165 5.38 14.29 -3.02
C VAL A 165 5.42 14.90 -4.41
N GLU A 166 4.71 16.02 -4.59
CA GLU A 166 4.83 16.87 -5.76
C GLU A 166 5.68 18.09 -5.37
N LEU A 167 6.88 18.20 -5.93
CA LEU A 167 7.75 19.37 -5.80
C LEU A 167 7.18 20.53 -6.63
N ASP A 168 7.37 21.75 -6.14
CA ASP A 168 7.10 22.94 -6.95
C ASP A 168 8.10 23.02 -8.10
N ARG A 169 7.57 23.04 -9.35
CA ARG A 169 8.36 23.08 -10.59
C ARG A 169 9.31 24.28 -10.71
N GLU A 170 9.06 25.35 -9.95
CA GLU A 170 9.99 26.49 -9.88
C GLU A 170 11.31 26.14 -9.16
N TYR A 171 11.29 25.08 -8.34
CA TYR A 171 12.34 24.73 -7.39
C TYR A 171 12.91 23.32 -7.60
N CYS A 172 12.61 22.63 -8.70
CA CYS A 172 13.17 21.32 -9.01
C CYS A 172 13.60 21.16 -10.48
N GLU A 173 14.81 20.62 -10.70
CA GLU A 173 15.35 20.35 -12.04
C GLU A 173 14.95 18.98 -12.62
N PHE A 174 14.52 18.05 -11.76
CA PHE A 174 14.07 16.69 -12.12
C PHE A 174 12.52 16.60 -12.11
N PRO A 175 11.92 15.46 -12.55
CA PRO A 175 10.46 15.30 -12.53
C PRO A 175 9.86 15.58 -11.15
N PRO A 176 8.82 16.43 -11.04
CA PRO A 176 8.35 16.92 -9.75
C PRO A 176 7.62 15.88 -8.89
N GLU A 177 7.16 14.77 -9.48
CA GLU A 177 6.52 13.68 -8.73
C GLU A 177 7.59 12.72 -8.21
N VAL A 178 7.85 12.75 -6.90
CA VAL A 178 8.92 12.00 -6.23
C VAL A 178 8.43 11.27 -4.97
N VAL A 179 9.27 10.42 -4.41
CA VAL A 179 9.05 9.75 -3.14
C VAL A 179 9.99 10.32 -2.08
N PHE A 180 9.46 10.66 -0.92
CA PHE A 180 10.23 10.98 0.28
C PHE A 180 10.18 9.77 1.22
N LYS A 181 11.33 9.15 1.50
CA LYS A 181 11.50 8.16 2.57
C LYS A 181 11.99 8.89 3.82
N ILE A 182 11.11 9.03 4.81
CA ILE A 182 11.26 9.92 5.97
C ILE A 182 11.58 9.11 7.23
N TYR A 183 12.73 9.40 7.83
CA TYR A 183 13.20 8.84 9.08
C TYR A 183 13.01 9.89 10.18
N LYS A 184 12.48 9.46 11.33
CA LYS A 184 12.21 10.31 12.49
C LYS A 184 12.85 9.71 13.73
N GLY A 185 13.38 10.58 14.59
CA GLY A 185 13.99 10.16 15.85
C GLY A 185 15.47 9.79 15.71
N SER A 186 16.16 9.74 16.85
CA SER A 186 17.59 9.45 16.92
C SER A 186 17.93 7.97 16.77
N ASP A 187 16.97 7.07 16.99
CA ASP A 187 17.10 5.62 16.81
C ASP A 187 17.20 5.21 15.33
N ARG A 188 16.78 6.09 14.40
CA ARG A 188 16.75 5.82 12.95
C ARG A 188 17.92 6.40 12.16
N ILE A 189 18.84 7.10 12.83
CA ILE A 189 20.01 7.75 12.20
C ILE A 189 20.84 6.72 11.43
N ASN A 190 21.22 5.62 12.09
CA ASN A 190 22.05 4.55 11.50
C ASN A 190 21.36 3.76 10.37
N LEU A 191 20.04 3.90 10.16
CA LEU A 191 19.34 3.32 9.01
C LEU A 191 19.39 4.28 7.82
N TYR A 192 19.06 5.56 8.05
CA TYR A 192 19.21 6.60 7.04
C TYR A 192 20.65 6.73 6.55
N ASP A 193 21.64 6.79 7.45
CA ASP A 193 23.05 7.01 7.06
C ASP A 193 23.57 5.87 6.17
N ARG A 194 23.20 4.60 6.46
CA ARG A 194 23.55 3.44 5.63
C ARG A 194 22.89 3.51 4.25
N GLU A 195 21.58 3.73 4.19
CA GLU A 195 20.86 3.79 2.92
C GLU A 195 21.27 5.00 2.06
N ALA A 196 21.53 6.14 2.70
CA ALA A 196 22.03 7.35 2.05
C ALA A 196 23.45 7.17 1.49
N ASP A 197 24.37 6.51 2.20
CA ASP A 197 25.72 6.22 1.70
C ASP A 197 25.68 5.32 0.45
N VAL A 198 24.86 4.25 0.48
CA VAL A 198 24.66 3.35 -0.67
C VAL A 198 24.15 4.13 -1.88
N TYR A 199 23.07 4.90 -1.73
CA TYR A 199 22.56 5.76 -2.81
C TYR A 199 23.60 6.80 -3.28
N THR A 200 24.38 7.39 -2.38
CA THR A 200 25.44 8.37 -2.71
C THR A 200 26.55 7.77 -3.57
N ARG A 201 26.94 6.51 -3.35
CA ARG A 201 27.91 5.83 -4.22
C ARG A 201 27.28 5.48 -5.57
N LEU A 202 26.08 4.89 -5.57
CA LEU A 202 25.37 4.47 -6.79
C LEU A 202 25.06 5.65 -7.73
N MET A 203 24.70 6.83 -7.19
CA MET A 203 24.45 8.05 -7.99
C MET A 203 25.67 8.49 -8.83
N ARG A 204 26.90 8.17 -8.41
CA ARG A 204 28.13 8.46 -9.18
C ARG A 204 28.27 7.54 -10.40
N LEU A 205 27.70 6.34 -10.33
CA LEU A 205 27.84 5.27 -11.34
C LEU A 205 26.69 5.26 -12.35
N LYS A 206 25.56 5.92 -12.03
CA LYS A 206 24.35 6.05 -12.89
C LYS A 206 23.81 4.70 -13.45
N PRO A 207 23.56 3.69 -12.60
CA PRO A 207 22.99 2.41 -13.01
C PRO A 207 21.60 2.54 -13.66
N THR A 208 21.32 1.70 -14.64
CA THR A 208 20.01 1.60 -15.32
C THR A 208 18.98 0.84 -14.47
N GLY A 209 19.37 -0.29 -13.89
CA GLY A 209 18.53 -1.19 -13.10
C GLY A 209 18.38 -0.86 -11.61
N ILE A 210 18.62 0.38 -11.19
CA ILE A 210 18.42 0.85 -9.80
C ILE A 210 17.61 2.16 -9.82
N ALA A 211 16.64 2.29 -8.90
CA ALA A 211 15.78 3.47 -8.81
C ALA A 211 16.61 4.71 -8.49
N ASN A 212 16.39 5.81 -9.22
CA ASN A 212 17.19 7.02 -9.02
C ASN A 212 16.94 7.61 -7.63
N CYS A 213 18.03 8.01 -6.97
CA CYS A 213 17.98 8.95 -5.86
C CYS A 213 18.28 10.35 -6.41
N TYR A 214 17.56 11.36 -5.89
CA TYR A 214 17.77 12.76 -6.22
C TYR A 214 18.47 13.52 -5.09
N GLY A 215 18.54 12.94 -3.89
CA GLY A 215 19.34 13.48 -2.78
C GLY A 215 18.92 12.95 -1.42
N SER A 216 19.70 13.31 -0.40
CA SER A 216 19.46 12.95 1.00
C SER A 216 19.67 14.18 1.89
N LEU A 217 18.66 14.51 2.70
CA LEU A 217 18.53 15.74 3.48
C LEU A 217 18.40 15.42 4.98
N ALA A 218 19.04 16.21 5.84
CA ALA A 218 19.02 16.03 7.29
C ALA A 218 18.68 17.33 8.03
N TYR A 219 17.69 17.28 8.92
CA TYR A 219 17.31 18.34 9.84
C TYR A 219 17.75 17.96 11.27
N THR A 220 19.04 18.06 11.56
CA THR A 220 19.66 17.54 12.78
C THR A 220 18.99 18.03 14.06
N GLU A 221 18.64 19.33 14.15
CA GLU A 221 17.89 19.94 15.28
C GLU A 221 16.58 19.22 15.66
N THR A 222 15.97 18.52 14.70
CA THR A 222 14.63 17.92 14.82
C THR A 222 14.65 16.40 14.71
N ASN A 223 15.81 15.81 14.40
CA ASN A 223 15.98 14.40 14.06
C ASN A 223 15.02 13.91 12.96
N ILE A 224 14.82 14.73 11.92
CA ILE A 224 14.10 14.35 10.70
C ILE A 224 15.10 14.25 9.55
N ARG A 225 15.09 13.13 8.85
CA ARG A 225 15.97 12.84 7.70
C ARG A 225 15.12 12.33 6.54
N ILE A 226 15.47 12.69 5.31
CA ILE A 226 14.67 12.43 4.12
C ILE A 226 15.58 11.96 2.98
N ILE A 227 15.30 10.80 2.41
CA ILE A 227 15.85 10.38 1.11
C ILE A 227 14.81 10.69 0.04
N VAL A 228 15.23 11.36 -1.04
CA VAL A 228 14.37 11.77 -2.16
C VAL A 228 14.62 10.83 -3.33
N LEU A 229 13.60 10.07 -3.73
CA LEU A 229 13.68 8.97 -4.70
C LEU A 229 12.74 9.17 -5.90
N GLU A 230 13.08 8.52 -7.00
CA GLU A 230 12.25 8.38 -8.21
C GLU A 230 10.90 7.72 -7.89
N TYR A 231 9.81 8.30 -8.38
CA TYR A 231 8.48 7.75 -8.13
C TYR A 231 8.08 6.67 -9.14
N ALA A 232 8.01 5.42 -8.64
CA ALA A 232 7.48 4.28 -9.37
C ALA A 232 5.94 4.35 -9.51
N ARG A 233 5.49 4.88 -10.66
CA ARG A 233 4.08 5.03 -11.01
C ARG A 233 3.31 3.71 -11.04
N MET A 234 3.95 2.62 -11.47
CA MET A 234 3.33 1.29 -11.57
C MET A 234 3.48 0.44 -10.30
N GLY A 235 4.11 0.95 -9.25
CA GLY A 235 4.31 0.22 -8.00
C GLY A 235 5.58 -0.61 -7.96
N SER A 236 5.57 -1.64 -7.13
CA SER A 236 6.59 -2.69 -7.14
C SER A 236 6.18 -3.83 -8.10
N LEU A 237 7.04 -4.83 -8.22
CA LEU A 237 6.75 -6.04 -8.97
C LEU A 237 5.57 -6.82 -8.36
N VAL A 238 5.26 -6.63 -7.06
CA VAL A 238 4.05 -7.19 -6.43
C VAL A 238 2.78 -6.66 -7.10
N GLU A 239 2.64 -5.33 -7.24
CA GLU A 239 1.49 -4.74 -7.92
C GLU A 239 1.51 -5.03 -9.43
N PHE A 240 2.70 -5.12 -10.05
CA PHE A 240 2.80 -5.50 -11.46
C PHE A 240 2.23 -6.90 -11.74
N PHE A 241 2.36 -7.85 -10.81
CA PHE A 241 1.75 -9.18 -10.92
C PHE A 241 0.20 -9.17 -10.91
N GLU A 242 -0.44 -8.06 -10.54
CA GLU A 242 -1.90 -7.88 -10.69
C GLU A 242 -2.30 -7.57 -12.15
N SER A 243 -1.33 -7.27 -13.03
CA SER A 243 -1.54 -7.06 -14.46
C SER A 243 -1.84 -8.39 -15.19
N PRO A 244 -2.52 -8.35 -16.36
CA PRO A 244 -2.63 -9.51 -17.23
C PRO A 244 -1.24 -10.05 -17.64
N PRO A 245 -1.07 -11.37 -17.80
CA PRO A 245 0.17 -11.93 -18.34
C PRO A 245 0.40 -11.57 -19.83
N PRO A 246 1.65 -11.52 -20.30
CA PRO A 246 1.99 -11.30 -21.70
C PRO A 246 1.30 -12.28 -22.66
N MET A 247 0.86 -11.76 -23.81
CA MET A 247 0.03 -12.50 -24.77
C MET A 247 0.74 -12.74 -26.10
N THR A 248 1.62 -11.85 -26.53
CA THR A 248 2.35 -11.94 -27.80
C THR A 248 3.84 -12.17 -27.58
N THR A 249 4.53 -12.79 -28.53
CA THR A 249 5.98 -13.00 -28.53
C THR A 249 6.78 -11.71 -28.28
N ASN A 250 6.25 -10.56 -28.72
CA ASN A 250 6.88 -9.26 -28.50
C ASN A 250 6.71 -8.74 -27.05
N ASP A 251 5.64 -9.13 -26.36
CA ASP A 251 5.45 -8.83 -24.94
C ASP A 251 6.43 -9.64 -24.08
N TYR A 252 6.53 -10.95 -24.33
CA TYR A 252 7.52 -11.82 -23.65
C TYR A 252 8.95 -11.31 -23.88
N ARG A 253 9.29 -10.97 -25.13
CA ARG A 253 10.61 -10.42 -25.48
C ARG A 253 10.95 -9.18 -24.65
N GLN A 254 10.09 -8.16 -24.70
CA GLN A 254 10.34 -6.89 -24.01
C GLN A 254 10.45 -7.09 -22.50
N LEU A 255 9.55 -7.86 -21.88
CA LEU A 255 9.60 -8.11 -20.43
C LEU A 255 10.90 -8.80 -20.03
N TRP A 256 11.33 -9.83 -20.77
CA TRP A 256 12.60 -10.52 -20.48
C TRP A 256 13.82 -9.64 -20.72
N GLU A 257 13.87 -8.88 -21.81
CA GLU A 257 14.95 -7.92 -22.09
C GLU A 257 15.05 -6.84 -20.98
N ARG A 258 13.92 -6.31 -20.51
CA ARG A 258 13.86 -5.30 -19.43
C ARG A 258 14.22 -5.86 -18.05
N LEU A 259 13.93 -7.13 -17.78
CA LEU A 259 14.36 -7.81 -16.54
C LEU A 259 15.88 -8.00 -16.47
N LEU A 260 16.59 -7.99 -17.61
CA LEU A 260 18.06 -8.07 -17.61
C LEU A 260 18.75 -6.81 -17.07
N ASP A 261 18.05 -5.67 -16.97
CA ASP A 261 18.60 -4.46 -16.38
C ASP A 261 18.83 -4.61 -14.87
N LEU A 262 18.05 -5.47 -14.19
CA LEU A 262 18.27 -5.81 -12.77
C LEU A 262 19.64 -6.45 -12.51
N PHE A 263 20.18 -7.22 -13.47
CA PHE A 263 21.52 -7.81 -13.34
C PHE A 263 22.63 -6.77 -13.45
N GLU A 264 22.40 -5.70 -14.20
CA GLU A 264 23.33 -4.58 -14.33
C GLU A 264 23.31 -3.70 -13.09
N GLY A 265 22.12 -3.36 -12.58
CA GLY A 265 21.97 -2.73 -11.27
C GLY A 265 22.66 -3.55 -10.17
N LEU A 266 22.44 -4.86 -10.16
CA LEU A 266 23.07 -5.75 -9.19
C LEU A 266 24.60 -5.81 -9.34
N TYR A 267 25.12 -5.88 -10.56
CA TYR A 267 26.57 -5.81 -10.81
C TYR A 267 27.18 -4.50 -10.31
N VAL A 268 26.52 -3.36 -10.55
CA VAL A 268 26.98 -2.05 -10.07
C VAL A 268 26.95 -1.96 -8.54
N LEU A 269 25.94 -2.54 -7.87
CA LEU A 269 25.90 -2.64 -6.41
C LEU A 269 27.03 -3.53 -5.86
N HIS A 270 27.33 -4.63 -6.53
CA HIS A 270 28.38 -5.57 -6.11
C HIS A 270 29.80 -5.00 -6.28
N ASN A 271 29.96 -3.99 -7.14
CA ASN A 271 31.23 -3.31 -7.45
C ASN A 271 31.11 -1.79 -7.17
N ILE A 272 30.40 -1.43 -6.11
CA ILE A 272 29.98 -0.05 -5.77
C ILE A 272 31.12 0.95 -5.59
N ASP A 273 32.36 0.47 -5.39
CA ASP A 273 33.56 1.30 -5.28
C ASP A 273 34.78 0.63 -5.96
N GLU A 274 34.59 0.06 -7.17
CA GLU A 274 35.63 -0.67 -7.93
C GLU A 274 36.91 0.18 -8.21
N ASN A 275 36.77 1.52 -8.17
CA ASN A 275 37.88 2.46 -8.37
C ASN A 275 38.60 2.89 -7.07
N ASP A 276 38.16 2.49 -5.88
CA ASP A 276 38.89 2.74 -4.62
C ASP A 276 39.76 1.54 -4.22
N SER A 277 40.88 1.86 -3.60
CA SER A 277 41.89 1.00 -2.97
C SER A 277 41.39 -0.09 -2.02
N LYS A 278 40.09 -0.09 -1.66
CA LYS A 278 39.47 -0.98 -0.67
C LYS A 278 38.51 -2.01 -1.26
N SER A 279 38.25 -1.96 -2.57
CA SER A 279 37.35 -2.88 -3.30
C SER A 279 36.06 -3.18 -2.52
N LEU A 280 35.18 -2.19 -2.45
CA LEU A 280 33.92 -2.31 -1.70
C LEU A 280 32.84 -3.02 -2.52
N THR A 281 32.08 -3.88 -1.84
CA THR A 281 30.92 -4.59 -2.36
C THR A 281 29.71 -4.26 -1.50
N GLY A 282 28.62 -3.81 -2.12
CA GLY A 282 27.30 -3.78 -1.48
C GLY A 282 26.64 -5.16 -1.58
N ILE A 283 25.97 -5.60 -0.52
CA ILE A 283 25.14 -6.82 -0.51
C ILE A 283 23.72 -6.41 -0.11
N HIS A 284 22.75 -6.58 -1.00
CA HIS A 284 21.39 -6.05 -0.86
C HIS A 284 20.56 -6.78 0.20
N GLN A 285 20.71 -8.11 0.28
CA GLN A 285 20.10 -9.04 1.24
C GLN A 285 18.57 -9.20 1.21
N ASP A 286 17.84 -8.22 0.69
CA ASP A 286 16.37 -8.21 0.65
C ASP A 286 15.84 -8.01 -0.78
N ILE A 287 16.42 -8.72 -1.76
CA ILE A 287 15.86 -8.76 -3.12
C ILE A 287 14.60 -9.64 -3.11
N GLN A 288 13.47 -8.98 -3.26
CA GLN A 288 12.13 -9.55 -3.31
C GLN A 288 11.24 -8.71 -4.24
N PRO A 289 10.07 -9.19 -4.69
CA PRO A 289 9.23 -8.43 -5.63
C PRO A 289 8.78 -7.05 -5.10
N ALA A 290 8.67 -6.89 -3.77
CA ALA A 290 8.32 -5.60 -3.15
C ALA A 290 9.40 -4.51 -3.34
N ASN A 291 10.66 -4.94 -3.51
CA ASN A 291 11.84 -4.06 -3.62
C ASN A 291 12.34 -3.92 -5.06
N ILE A 292 11.57 -4.43 -6.04
CA ILE A 292 11.78 -4.17 -7.46
C ILE A 292 10.66 -3.25 -7.92
N LEU A 293 11.02 -2.02 -8.27
CA LEU A 293 10.08 -0.98 -8.70
C LEU A 293 9.86 -1.02 -10.21
N VAL A 294 8.63 -0.72 -10.63
CA VAL A 294 8.19 -0.75 -12.03
C VAL A 294 7.84 0.64 -12.52
N PHE A 295 8.42 0.99 -13.67
CA PHE A 295 8.27 2.29 -14.32
C PHE A 295 7.70 2.11 -15.73
N PRO A 296 6.76 2.94 -16.19
CA PRO A 296 6.23 2.86 -17.54
C PRO A 296 7.28 3.31 -18.56
N GLY A 297 7.31 2.65 -19.71
CA GLY A 297 8.01 3.12 -20.91
C GLY A 297 7.17 4.07 -21.76
N ASP A 298 7.77 4.54 -22.85
CA ASP A 298 7.24 5.65 -23.65
C ASP A 298 6.11 5.23 -24.62
N THR A 299 5.96 3.93 -24.91
CA THR A 299 4.96 3.46 -25.88
C THR A 299 3.53 3.39 -25.34
N GLY A 300 3.36 3.44 -24.01
CA GLY A 300 2.07 3.26 -23.34
C GLY A 300 1.55 1.81 -23.35
N SER A 301 2.34 0.84 -23.83
CA SER A 301 2.05 -0.59 -23.66
C SER A 301 2.15 -0.97 -22.17
N PRO A 302 1.27 -1.84 -21.63
CA PRO A 302 1.39 -2.33 -20.26
C PRO A 302 2.65 -3.18 -20.02
N TYR A 303 3.33 -3.62 -21.10
CA TYR A 303 4.53 -4.45 -21.06
C TYR A 303 5.82 -3.72 -21.49
N ASP A 304 5.71 -2.49 -21.98
CA ASP A 304 6.87 -1.61 -22.14
C ASP A 304 7.11 -0.94 -20.79
N VAL A 305 7.91 -1.59 -19.95
CA VAL A 305 8.19 -1.19 -18.57
C VAL A 305 9.66 -1.36 -18.25
N PHE A 306 10.17 -0.60 -17.28
CA PHE A 306 11.51 -0.76 -16.73
C PHE A 306 11.42 -1.29 -15.30
N PHE A 307 12.29 -2.25 -14.96
CA PHE A 307 12.42 -2.82 -13.63
C PHE A 307 13.68 -2.29 -12.97
N LYS A 308 13.58 -1.79 -11.73
CA LYS A 308 14.74 -1.27 -10.99
C LYS A 308 14.74 -1.72 -9.53
N LEU A 309 15.91 -2.10 -9.01
CA LEU A 309 16.12 -2.37 -7.59
C LEU A 309 15.95 -1.10 -6.74
N ALA A 310 15.39 -1.25 -5.54
CA ALA A 310 15.16 -0.19 -4.56
C ALA A 310 15.19 -0.73 -3.13
N ASP A 311 15.12 0.17 -2.15
CA ASP A 311 15.21 -0.09 -0.71
C ASP A 311 16.53 -0.75 -0.28
N PHE A 312 17.54 0.08 -0.09
CA PHE A 312 18.86 -0.34 0.41
C PHE A 312 18.95 -0.27 1.95
N GLY A 313 17.83 -0.24 2.68
CA GLY A 313 17.81 -0.10 4.14
C GLY A 313 18.44 -1.27 4.91
N LEU A 314 18.54 -2.45 4.28
CA LEU A 314 19.23 -3.65 4.78
C LEU A 314 20.58 -3.92 4.06
N THR A 315 21.02 -3.02 3.17
CA THR A 315 22.27 -3.20 2.44
C THR A 315 23.47 -2.97 3.33
N GLU A 316 24.40 -3.93 3.33
CA GLU A 316 25.69 -3.81 4.00
C GLU A 316 26.80 -3.59 2.96
N VAL A 317 27.69 -2.63 3.22
CA VAL A 317 28.83 -2.32 2.36
C VAL A 317 30.10 -2.86 3.03
N VAL A 318 30.74 -3.83 2.40
CA VAL A 318 31.88 -4.57 2.95
C VAL A 318 33.11 -4.43 2.06
N SER A 319 34.30 -4.40 2.67
CA SER A 319 35.58 -4.41 1.95
C SER A 319 36.00 -5.84 1.65
N VAL A 320 36.30 -6.12 0.38
CA VAL A 320 36.60 -7.47 -0.11
C VAL A 320 38.08 -7.58 -0.45
N THR A 321 38.80 -8.45 0.25
CA THR A 321 40.25 -8.67 0.05
C THR A 321 40.58 -9.94 -0.73
N GLY A 322 39.60 -10.50 -1.47
CA GLY A 322 39.75 -11.69 -2.31
C GLY A 322 38.41 -12.25 -2.79
N GLU A 323 38.43 -13.08 -3.85
CA GLU A 323 37.21 -13.72 -4.34
C GLU A 323 36.62 -14.69 -3.31
N GLY A 324 35.29 -14.75 -3.22
CA GLY A 324 34.56 -15.72 -2.39
C GLY A 324 34.53 -15.42 -0.88
N VAL A 325 35.14 -14.32 -0.41
CA VAL A 325 35.06 -13.90 1.01
C VAL A 325 33.60 -13.70 1.43
N THR A 326 33.25 -14.20 2.62
CA THR A 326 31.91 -14.11 3.20
C THR A 326 31.89 -13.27 4.48
N PHE A 327 30.76 -12.65 4.77
CA PHE A 327 30.59 -11.65 5.81
C PHE A 327 29.36 -11.95 6.69
N PRO A 328 29.42 -11.71 8.01
CA PRO A 328 28.32 -11.99 8.93
C PRO A 328 27.22 -10.95 8.80
N VAL A 329 26.02 -11.36 8.41
CA VAL A 329 24.88 -10.45 8.16
C VAL A 329 23.73 -10.57 9.17
N ASN A 330 22.97 -9.48 9.34
CA ASN A 330 21.73 -9.46 10.10
C ASN A 330 20.55 -9.80 9.18
N ASN A 331 20.24 -11.10 9.04
CA ASN A 331 19.15 -11.53 8.17
C ASN A 331 17.76 -11.32 8.84
N GLU A 332 17.34 -10.06 8.93
CA GLU A 332 16.05 -9.59 9.44
C GLU A 332 14.99 -9.34 8.34
N GLY A 333 15.39 -9.43 7.05
CA GLY A 333 14.52 -9.23 5.88
C GLY A 333 13.60 -10.42 5.52
N ASN A 334 13.01 -10.37 4.32
CA ASN A 334 12.11 -11.40 3.83
C ASN A 334 12.85 -12.67 3.39
N LYS A 335 12.84 -13.67 4.27
CA LYS A 335 13.57 -14.94 4.08
C LYS A 335 13.05 -15.81 2.93
N MET A 336 11.89 -15.51 2.34
CA MET A 336 11.27 -16.35 1.30
C MET A 336 12.15 -16.50 0.05
N TYR A 337 12.79 -15.41 -0.37
CA TYR A 337 13.61 -15.36 -1.59
C TYR A 337 15.11 -15.60 -1.31
N SER A 338 15.53 -15.61 -0.05
CA SER A 338 16.94 -15.72 0.36
C SER A 338 17.62 -16.99 -0.15
N ALA A 339 18.95 -16.91 -0.25
CA ALA A 339 19.83 -18.03 -0.57
C ALA A 339 19.96 -19.02 0.60
N PRO A 340 20.20 -20.33 0.34
CA PRO A 340 20.33 -21.34 1.39
C PRO A 340 21.46 -21.02 2.39
N GLU A 341 22.57 -20.41 1.95
CA GLU A 341 23.65 -19.99 2.85
C GLU A 341 23.31 -18.77 3.73
N ALA A 342 22.25 -18.03 3.41
CA ALA A 342 21.72 -16.98 4.28
C ALA A 342 20.85 -17.54 5.43
N PHE A 343 20.67 -18.87 5.48
CA PHE A 343 19.88 -19.59 6.46
C PHE A 343 20.81 -20.33 7.46
N SER A 344 20.65 -20.09 8.76
CA SER A 344 21.36 -20.87 9.79
C SER A 344 20.62 -22.20 10.04
N ASN A 345 21.30 -23.32 9.79
CA ASN A 345 20.68 -24.65 9.78
C ASN A 345 20.61 -25.32 11.18
N GLY A 346 21.22 -24.75 12.23
CA GLY A 346 21.26 -25.30 13.58
C GLY A 346 20.40 -24.57 14.63
N ARG A 347 19.68 -25.33 15.47
CA ARG A 347 19.07 -24.82 16.73
C ARG A 347 20.08 -24.23 17.72
N ILE A 348 21.35 -24.63 17.62
CA ILE A 348 22.46 -24.10 18.44
C ILE A 348 23.05 -22.83 17.77
N GLU A 349 22.87 -22.68 16.46
CA GLU A 349 23.38 -21.57 15.64
C GLU A 349 22.39 -20.41 15.50
N SER A 350 21.20 -20.49 16.09
CA SER A 350 20.17 -19.45 15.99
C SER A 350 20.57 -18.10 16.60
N GLY A 351 21.68 -18.05 17.35
CA GLY A 351 22.31 -16.82 17.84
C GLY A 351 23.54 -16.35 17.02
N LEU A 352 23.93 -17.07 15.96
CA LEU A 352 25.04 -16.72 15.09
C LEU A 352 24.53 -16.11 13.78
N ARG A 353 25.22 -15.06 13.32
CA ARG A 353 24.93 -14.43 12.02
C ARG A 353 25.37 -15.35 10.88
N PRO A 354 24.54 -15.63 9.86
CA PRO A 354 24.98 -16.36 8.68
C PRO A 354 26.05 -15.57 7.93
N TYR A 355 26.97 -16.29 7.28
CA TYR A 355 28.07 -15.72 6.51
C TYR A 355 27.77 -15.84 5.02
N ILE A 356 27.59 -14.71 4.33
CA ILE A 356 27.24 -14.66 2.91
C ILE A 356 28.19 -13.78 2.11
N ASN A 357 28.18 -13.94 0.79
CA ASN A 357 28.79 -12.99 -0.14
C ASN A 357 27.70 -12.41 -1.07
N SER A 358 28.07 -11.51 -1.96
CA SER A 358 27.17 -10.86 -2.92
C SER A 358 26.40 -11.82 -3.84
N LEU A 359 26.88 -13.05 -4.07
CA LEU A 359 26.18 -14.04 -4.89
C LEU A 359 24.90 -14.59 -4.24
N ALA A 360 24.65 -14.29 -2.96
CA ALA A 360 23.36 -14.52 -2.31
C ALA A 360 22.24 -13.64 -2.91
N ASP A 361 22.56 -12.43 -3.36
CA ASP A 361 21.61 -11.56 -4.03
C ASP A 361 21.22 -12.12 -5.42
N LEU A 362 22.16 -12.75 -6.14
CA LEU A 362 21.86 -13.35 -7.45
C LEU A 362 20.92 -14.55 -7.33
N TRP A 363 21.04 -15.35 -6.26
CA TRP A 363 20.04 -16.37 -5.95
C TRP A 363 18.66 -15.74 -5.74
N SER A 364 18.60 -14.68 -4.93
CA SER A 364 17.36 -13.99 -4.61
C SER A 364 16.70 -13.39 -5.85
N LEU A 365 17.49 -12.82 -6.77
CA LEU A 365 17.03 -12.41 -8.10
C LEU A 365 16.52 -13.61 -8.92
N GLY A 366 17.23 -14.73 -8.96
CA GLY A 366 16.79 -15.96 -9.64
C GLY A 366 15.47 -16.52 -9.09
N ALA A 367 15.26 -16.42 -7.78
CA ALA A 367 14.01 -16.79 -7.12
C ALA A 367 12.85 -15.86 -7.53
N VAL A 368 13.09 -14.54 -7.62
CA VAL A 368 12.11 -13.58 -8.16
C VAL A 368 11.80 -13.86 -9.65
N LEU A 369 12.81 -14.14 -10.47
CA LEU A 369 12.62 -14.45 -11.90
C LEU A 369 11.88 -15.78 -12.12
N SER A 370 12.02 -16.74 -11.20
CA SER A 370 11.21 -17.97 -11.16
C SER A 370 9.73 -17.65 -10.91
N ASP A 371 9.41 -16.86 -9.88
CA ASP A 371 8.02 -16.40 -9.64
C ASP A 371 7.48 -15.57 -10.83
N PHE A 372 8.32 -14.73 -11.45
CA PHE A 372 7.94 -13.94 -12.62
C PHE A 372 7.58 -14.83 -13.82
N MET A 373 8.39 -15.84 -14.11
CA MET A 373 8.14 -16.78 -15.21
C MET A 373 6.82 -17.54 -15.02
N VAL A 374 6.54 -17.95 -13.78
CA VAL A 374 5.28 -18.63 -13.44
C VAL A 374 4.08 -17.70 -13.64
N TRP A 375 4.20 -16.43 -13.23
CA TRP A 375 3.20 -15.41 -13.51
C TRP A 375 3.06 -15.12 -15.02
N SER A 376 4.15 -15.03 -15.79
CA SER A 376 4.04 -14.71 -17.22
C SER A 376 3.33 -15.79 -18.02
N ILE A 377 3.38 -17.05 -17.55
CA ILE A 377 2.70 -18.20 -18.17
C ILE A 377 1.22 -18.28 -17.75
N GLY A 378 0.89 -18.14 -16.45
CA GLY A 378 -0.45 -18.44 -15.92
C GLY A 378 -1.05 -17.43 -14.94
N GLY A 379 -0.43 -16.26 -14.79
CA GLY A 379 -0.86 -15.19 -13.90
C GLY A 379 -0.79 -15.54 -12.41
N GLU A 380 -1.41 -14.69 -11.61
CA GLU A 380 -1.41 -14.82 -10.15
C GLU A 380 -1.97 -16.16 -9.61
N PRO A 381 -3.02 -16.78 -10.19
CA PRO A 381 -3.49 -18.09 -9.73
C PRO A 381 -2.43 -19.19 -9.84
N LEU A 382 -1.61 -19.17 -10.90
CA LEU A 382 -0.53 -20.15 -11.08
C LEU A 382 0.65 -19.85 -10.14
N ARG A 383 0.95 -18.56 -9.89
CA ARG A 383 1.98 -18.12 -8.94
C ARG A 383 1.65 -18.47 -7.49
N GLU A 384 0.40 -18.31 -7.05
CA GLU A 384 0.00 -18.72 -5.68
C GLU A 384 -0.09 -20.26 -5.55
N SER A 385 -0.46 -20.99 -6.60
CA SER A 385 -0.36 -22.45 -6.66
C SER A 385 1.09 -22.92 -6.49
N TYR A 386 2.02 -22.28 -7.20
CA TYR A 386 3.45 -22.53 -7.10
C TYR A 386 4.00 -22.27 -5.69
N ARG A 387 3.69 -21.11 -5.12
CA ARG A 387 4.01 -20.74 -3.74
C ARG A 387 3.48 -21.76 -2.73
N THR A 388 2.23 -22.20 -2.91
CA THR A 388 1.60 -23.24 -2.06
C THR A 388 2.34 -24.59 -2.18
N ARG A 389 2.68 -25.05 -3.40
CA ARG A 389 3.44 -26.30 -3.59
C ARG A 389 4.81 -26.24 -2.91
N ARG A 390 5.52 -25.10 -3.01
CA ARG A 390 6.81 -24.85 -2.33
C ARG A 390 6.67 -24.83 -0.80
N ARG A 391 5.66 -24.12 -0.26
CA ARG A 391 5.34 -24.10 1.19
C ARG A 391 5.08 -25.51 1.73
N ASP A 392 4.25 -26.30 1.04
CA ASP A 392 3.82 -27.62 1.51
C ASP A 392 4.93 -28.67 1.40
N ALA A 393 5.90 -28.45 0.51
CA ALA A 393 7.15 -29.22 0.47
C ALA A 393 8.10 -28.84 1.61
N VAL A 394 8.35 -27.54 1.83
CA VAL A 394 9.15 -27.03 2.96
C VAL A 394 8.58 -27.50 4.30
N ALA A 395 7.25 -27.55 4.46
CA ALA A 395 6.59 -28.03 5.67
C ALA A 395 6.89 -29.51 6.01
N LYS A 396 7.40 -30.30 5.06
CA LYS A 396 7.84 -31.69 5.29
C LYS A 396 9.27 -31.77 5.84
N LEU A 397 10.10 -30.74 5.65
CA LEU A 397 11.52 -30.71 6.00
C LEU A 397 11.73 -30.44 7.51
N PRO A 398 12.21 -31.40 8.32
CA PRO A 398 12.20 -31.28 9.79
C PRO A 398 13.03 -30.13 10.35
N HIS A 399 14.16 -29.79 9.70
CA HIS A 399 15.05 -28.70 10.11
C HIS A 399 14.48 -27.31 9.85
N LEU A 400 13.58 -27.15 8.86
CA LEU A 400 12.95 -25.87 8.53
C LEU A 400 11.63 -25.62 9.30
N LYS A 401 11.01 -26.67 9.87
CA LYS A 401 9.75 -26.56 10.64
C LYS A 401 9.79 -25.56 11.81
N GLY A 402 10.97 -25.26 12.35
CA GLY A 402 11.14 -24.40 13.53
C GLY A 402 11.00 -22.89 13.27
N HIS A 403 11.03 -22.44 12.02
CA HIS A 403 11.26 -21.03 11.66
C HIS A 403 10.06 -20.30 11.04
N GLY A 404 8.88 -20.93 11.07
CA GLY A 404 7.66 -20.42 10.43
C GLY A 404 7.57 -20.83 8.95
N PHE A 405 6.39 -21.30 8.53
CA PHE A 405 6.19 -21.94 7.23
C PHE A 405 6.16 -20.93 6.06
N GLN A 406 7.33 -20.43 5.66
CA GLN A 406 7.48 -19.65 4.42
C GLN A 406 7.72 -20.57 3.21
N ALA A 407 7.35 -20.07 2.02
CA ALA A 407 7.52 -20.79 0.76
C ALA A 407 8.94 -20.56 0.20
N TYR A 408 9.95 -21.21 0.78
CA TYR A 408 11.34 -21.08 0.28
C TYR A 408 11.53 -21.68 -1.12
N PHE A 409 12.60 -21.27 -1.80
CA PHE A 409 13.07 -21.88 -3.05
C PHE A 409 14.15 -22.95 -2.84
N HIS A 410 14.62 -23.15 -1.61
CA HIS A 410 15.61 -24.16 -1.25
C HIS A 410 15.11 -25.14 -0.19
N ASN A 411 15.76 -26.30 -0.12
CA ASN A 411 15.60 -27.27 0.97
C ASN A 411 16.52 -26.98 2.19
N GLY A 412 17.38 -25.95 2.12
CA GLY A 412 18.39 -25.62 3.15
C GLY A 412 19.84 -25.80 2.69
N THR A 413 20.07 -26.44 1.54
CA THR A 413 21.37 -26.54 0.86
C THR A 413 21.25 -26.28 -0.64
N ASP A 414 20.23 -26.84 -1.28
CA ASP A 414 20.03 -26.89 -2.74
C ASP A 414 18.65 -26.35 -3.11
N VAL A 415 18.44 -26.11 -4.41
CA VAL A 415 17.11 -25.76 -4.95
C VAL A 415 16.10 -26.86 -4.63
N LEU A 416 14.91 -26.43 -4.20
CA LEU A 416 13.83 -27.34 -3.82
C LEU A 416 13.32 -28.09 -5.08
N PRO A 417 13.19 -29.43 -5.08
CA PRO A 417 12.76 -30.18 -6.27
C PRO A 417 11.43 -29.71 -6.85
N GLU A 418 10.50 -29.24 -6.01
CA GLU A 418 9.24 -28.64 -6.42
C GLU A 418 9.39 -27.35 -7.25
N VAL A 419 10.53 -26.66 -7.23
CA VAL A 419 10.86 -25.57 -8.18
C VAL A 419 11.04 -26.14 -9.59
N VAL A 420 11.95 -27.11 -9.72
CA VAL A 420 12.31 -27.73 -11.01
C VAL A 420 11.12 -28.43 -11.63
N ASN A 421 10.44 -29.28 -10.85
CA ASN A 421 9.26 -30.01 -11.31
C ASN A 421 8.12 -29.08 -11.75
N PHE A 422 7.91 -27.95 -11.05
CA PHE A 422 6.87 -26.99 -11.44
C PHE A 422 7.24 -26.22 -12.70
N HIS A 423 8.52 -25.86 -12.88
CA HIS A 423 9.01 -25.28 -14.13
C HIS A 423 8.76 -26.24 -15.32
N GLU A 424 9.12 -27.52 -15.19
CA GLU A 424 8.87 -28.53 -16.22
C GLU A 424 7.37 -28.73 -16.51
N ASP A 425 6.55 -28.84 -15.45
CA ASP A 425 5.09 -28.99 -15.55
C ASP A 425 4.46 -27.85 -16.36
N ILE A 426 4.78 -26.59 -16.05
CA ILE A 426 4.12 -25.45 -16.70
C ILE A 426 4.66 -25.14 -18.09
N LEU A 427 5.96 -25.35 -18.33
CA LEU A 427 6.55 -25.17 -19.65
C LEU A 427 5.99 -26.17 -20.67
N LYS A 428 5.59 -27.35 -20.20
CA LYS A 428 4.98 -28.40 -21.01
C LYS A 428 3.45 -28.26 -21.17
N ASN A 429 2.73 -27.88 -20.11
CA ASN A 429 1.27 -27.99 -20.07
C ASN A 429 0.52 -26.65 -20.02
N ASN A 430 1.19 -25.52 -19.76
CA ASN A 430 0.56 -24.21 -19.56
C ASN A 430 1.13 -23.09 -20.46
N LYS A 431 2.36 -23.25 -20.95
CA LYS A 431 3.03 -22.28 -21.82
C LYS A 431 2.26 -22.08 -23.13
N ARG A 432 2.12 -20.81 -23.54
CA ARG A 432 1.58 -20.41 -24.85
C ARG A 432 2.57 -20.72 -25.97
N ASP A 433 2.10 -20.88 -27.20
CA ASP A 433 2.98 -21.09 -28.36
C ASP A 433 3.83 -19.84 -28.63
N GLU A 434 3.27 -18.65 -28.41
CA GLU A 434 3.94 -17.36 -28.57
C GLU A 434 5.12 -17.13 -27.60
N ASP A 435 5.16 -17.86 -26.49
CA ASP A 435 6.25 -17.78 -25.50
C ASP A 435 7.41 -18.71 -25.88
N VAL A 436 8.32 -18.19 -26.69
CA VAL A 436 9.59 -18.85 -27.02
C VAL A 436 10.69 -18.60 -25.98
N PHE A 437 10.46 -17.76 -24.96
CA PHE A 437 11.52 -17.23 -24.09
C PHE A 437 11.60 -17.90 -22.72
N SER A 438 10.46 -18.20 -22.09
CA SER A 438 10.44 -18.81 -20.76
C SER A 438 11.19 -20.15 -20.65
N PRO A 439 11.25 -21.04 -21.67
CA PRO A 439 12.08 -22.24 -21.59
C PRO A 439 13.58 -21.91 -21.39
N HIS A 440 14.08 -20.93 -22.14
CA HIS A 440 15.47 -20.47 -22.10
C HIS A 440 15.78 -19.74 -20.78
N MET A 441 14.81 -18.99 -20.24
CA MET A 441 14.95 -18.30 -18.96
C MET A 441 14.85 -19.25 -17.77
N SER A 442 13.97 -20.24 -17.79
CA SER A 442 13.94 -21.35 -16.83
C SER A 442 15.30 -22.03 -16.72
N GLN A 443 15.88 -22.39 -17.87
CA GLN A 443 17.21 -22.98 -17.92
C GLN A 443 18.29 -22.04 -17.35
N SER A 444 18.18 -20.73 -17.58
CA SER A 444 19.16 -19.75 -17.08
C SER A 444 19.07 -19.55 -15.56
N ILE A 445 17.85 -19.56 -15.02
CA ILE A 445 17.58 -19.50 -13.57
C ILE A 445 18.17 -20.74 -12.89
N LEU A 446 17.92 -21.93 -13.44
CA LEU A 446 18.35 -23.21 -12.85
C LEU A 446 19.85 -23.51 -13.05
N ASP A 447 20.46 -23.07 -14.16
CA ASP A 447 21.88 -23.34 -14.43
C ASP A 447 22.87 -22.39 -13.73
N PHE A 448 22.45 -21.15 -13.40
CA PHE A 448 23.37 -20.08 -12.99
C PHE A 448 22.98 -19.34 -11.70
N MET A 449 21.72 -19.37 -11.28
CA MET A 449 21.19 -18.55 -10.18
C MET A 449 20.78 -19.41 -8.98
N LEU A 450 19.85 -20.37 -9.19
CA LEU A 450 19.34 -21.29 -8.17
C LEU A 450 20.25 -22.52 -7.98
N ILE A 451 21.55 -22.27 -7.80
CA ILE A 451 22.58 -23.29 -7.57
C ILE A 451 23.40 -22.99 -6.30
N SER A 452 24.24 -23.95 -5.88
CA SER A 452 25.18 -23.79 -4.77
C SER A 452 26.08 -22.55 -4.95
N SER A 453 26.26 -21.75 -3.89
CA SER A 453 26.99 -20.46 -3.90
C SER A 453 28.31 -20.48 -4.69
N GLY A 454 29.19 -21.45 -4.42
CA GLY A 454 30.49 -21.60 -5.09
C GLY A 454 30.47 -21.98 -6.58
N LYS A 455 29.29 -22.12 -7.19
CA LYS A 455 29.10 -22.29 -8.64
C LYS A 455 28.38 -21.11 -9.31
N ARG A 456 27.78 -20.20 -8.54
CA ARG A 456 27.03 -19.05 -9.09
C ARG A 456 27.97 -18.13 -9.85
N LEU A 457 27.46 -17.61 -10.98
CA LEU A 457 28.18 -16.60 -11.75
C LEU A 457 28.05 -15.23 -11.07
N GLN A 458 28.92 -14.29 -11.43
CA GLN A 458 28.67 -12.87 -11.14
C GLN A 458 27.50 -12.35 -11.99
N ALA A 459 26.81 -11.30 -11.52
CA ALA A 459 25.59 -10.80 -12.16
C ALA A 459 25.79 -10.39 -13.64
N ASN A 460 26.94 -9.80 -14.01
CA ASN A 460 27.28 -9.48 -15.41
C ASN A 460 27.42 -10.74 -16.30
N LYS A 461 28.11 -11.78 -15.80
CA LYS A 461 28.27 -13.07 -16.50
C LYS A 461 26.92 -13.78 -16.63
N ALA A 462 26.07 -13.72 -15.60
CA ALA A 462 24.70 -14.24 -15.66
C ALA A 462 23.84 -13.47 -16.69
N LYS A 463 23.93 -12.12 -16.75
CA LYS A 463 23.29 -11.28 -17.79
C LYS A 463 23.69 -11.75 -19.18
N MET A 464 25.00 -11.89 -19.45
CA MET A 464 25.53 -12.35 -20.74
C MET A 464 24.96 -13.72 -21.16
N MET A 465 24.93 -14.70 -20.24
CA MET A 465 24.39 -16.04 -20.53
C MET A 465 22.88 -16.00 -20.84
N ALA A 466 22.11 -15.23 -20.08
CA ALA A 466 20.67 -15.05 -20.31
C ALA A 466 20.38 -14.31 -21.62
N THR A 467 21.13 -13.24 -21.94
CA THR A 467 21.05 -12.52 -23.22
C THR A 467 21.34 -13.43 -24.40
N SER A 468 22.39 -14.27 -24.32
CA SER A 468 22.69 -15.24 -25.39
C SER A 468 21.49 -16.16 -25.63
N ARG A 469 20.93 -16.74 -24.57
CA ARG A 469 19.81 -17.68 -24.67
C ARG A 469 18.52 -17.02 -25.17
N ILE A 470 18.25 -15.76 -24.82
CA ILE A 470 17.16 -14.96 -25.39
C ILE A 470 17.39 -14.75 -26.90
N ASN A 471 18.59 -14.39 -27.32
CA ASN A 471 18.93 -14.20 -28.74
C ASN A 471 18.82 -15.51 -29.55
N ASP A 472 19.26 -16.63 -28.96
CA ASP A 472 19.14 -17.96 -29.56
C ASP A 472 17.68 -18.32 -29.81
N ALA A 473 16.78 -18.07 -28.84
CA ALA A 473 15.34 -18.24 -28.99
C ALA A 473 14.79 -17.44 -30.18
N GLN A 474 15.14 -16.14 -30.29
CA GLN A 474 14.76 -15.29 -31.42
C GLN A 474 15.27 -15.79 -32.78
N SER A 475 16.41 -16.48 -32.79
CA SER A 475 17.01 -17.01 -34.03
C SER A 475 16.31 -18.26 -34.55
N SER A 476 15.74 -19.06 -33.64
CA SER A 476 15.08 -20.35 -33.94
C SER A 476 13.68 -20.19 -34.56
N ASP A 477 13.02 -19.06 -34.34
CA ASP A 477 11.63 -18.78 -34.73
C ASP A 477 11.48 -18.21 -36.16
N LYS A 478 12.35 -18.62 -37.10
CA LYS A 478 12.24 -18.20 -38.52
C LYS A 478 11.54 -19.27 -39.36
N PRO A 479 10.38 -18.98 -39.98
CA PRO A 479 9.67 -19.96 -40.79
C PRO A 479 10.43 -20.28 -42.11
N PRO A 480 10.30 -21.51 -42.65
CA PRO A 480 10.85 -21.86 -43.95
C PRO A 480 10.23 -21.05 -45.09
N ARG A 481 11.02 -20.73 -46.13
CA ARG A 481 10.53 -20.00 -47.32
C ARG A 481 9.39 -20.77 -48.01
N PRO A 482 8.30 -20.10 -48.43
CA PRO A 482 7.22 -20.75 -49.15
C PRO A 482 7.66 -21.15 -50.57
N ARG A 483 7.24 -22.34 -51.01
CA ARG A 483 7.18 -22.72 -52.42
C ARG A 483 5.74 -22.53 -52.91
N THR A 484 5.57 -21.68 -53.92
CA THR A 484 4.40 -21.63 -54.80
C THR A 484 4.25 -22.96 -55.58
N PRO A 485 3.05 -23.38 -56.05
CA PRO A 485 2.27 -22.58 -57.01
C PRO A 485 0.72 -22.59 -56.89
N GLU A 486 0.13 -21.69 -57.70
CA GLU A 486 -1.18 -21.77 -58.40
C GLU A 486 -2.52 -21.62 -57.64
N THR A 487 -2.88 -20.35 -57.48
CA THR A 487 -4.19 -19.73 -57.82
C THR A 487 -5.41 -20.60 -58.15
N THR A 488 -6.53 -20.26 -57.50
CA THR A 488 -7.72 -19.80 -58.25
C THR A 488 -8.40 -18.65 -57.49
N TYR A 489 -8.94 -17.68 -58.23
CA TYR A 489 -9.58 -16.49 -57.66
C TYR A 489 -11.02 -16.78 -57.23
N ASP A 490 -11.51 -16.09 -56.19
CA ASP A 490 -12.64 -15.19 -56.43
C ASP A 490 -12.70 -14.00 -55.47
N ARG A 491 -13.31 -12.90 -55.93
CA ARG A 491 -13.20 -11.55 -55.34
C ARG A 491 -14.59 -10.96 -55.13
N ILE A 492 -14.99 -10.66 -53.90
CA ILE A 492 -16.02 -9.65 -53.63
C ILE A 492 -15.54 -8.70 -52.53
N SER A 493 -15.47 -7.42 -52.86
CA SER A 493 -15.06 -6.30 -52.02
C SER A 493 -16.24 -5.38 -51.75
N TYR A 494 -16.43 -4.85 -50.54
CA TYR A 494 -17.15 -3.58 -50.37
C TYR A 494 -16.68 -2.71 -49.19
N ASN A 495 -16.76 -1.41 -49.43
CA ASN A 495 -16.39 -0.23 -48.63
C ASN A 495 -17.30 0.94 -49.11
N LEU A 496 -17.63 1.98 -48.35
CA LEU A 496 -17.28 2.35 -46.97
C LEU A 496 -18.38 3.28 -46.39
N SER A 497 -18.65 3.16 -45.09
CA SER A 497 -19.15 4.28 -44.26
C SER A 497 -20.63 4.77 -44.49
N PRO A 498 -21.12 5.86 -43.84
CA PRO A 498 -21.77 5.74 -42.52
C PRO A 498 -23.06 6.58 -42.34
N ARG A 499 -23.88 6.33 -41.28
CA ARG A 499 -24.46 7.39 -40.37
C ARG A 499 -25.59 6.97 -39.42
N ASN A 500 -25.59 7.69 -38.28
CA ASN A 500 -26.70 8.27 -37.51
C ASN A 500 -27.48 7.50 -36.42
N ARG A 501 -27.73 8.29 -35.37
CA ARG A 501 -28.44 8.03 -34.11
C ARG A 501 -29.96 7.94 -34.30
N SER A 502 -30.62 7.24 -33.38
CA SER A 502 -31.91 7.68 -32.84
C SER A 502 -31.99 7.33 -31.34
N ALA A 503 -32.75 8.12 -30.57
CA ALA A 503 -32.91 7.95 -29.13
C ALA A 503 -34.29 7.34 -28.81
N ARG A 504 -34.38 6.58 -27.72
CA ARG A 504 -35.65 6.20 -27.08
C ARG A 504 -35.56 6.37 -25.57
N THR A 505 -36.46 7.17 -25.03
CA THR A 505 -36.77 7.28 -23.60
C THR A 505 -37.57 6.06 -23.13
N SER A 506 -37.27 5.57 -21.94
CA SER A 506 -38.15 4.67 -21.17
C SER A 506 -38.03 5.00 -19.69
N THR A 507 -39.15 4.92 -18.98
CA THR A 507 -39.30 5.27 -17.57
C THR A 507 -38.49 4.36 -16.65
N GLN A 508 -37.67 4.95 -15.76
CA GLN A 508 -36.94 4.21 -14.74
C GLN A 508 -37.87 3.76 -13.61
N VAL A 509 -38.07 2.45 -13.50
CA VAL A 509 -38.23 1.82 -12.18
C VAL A 509 -36.84 1.81 -11.55
N THR A 510 -36.67 2.43 -10.39
CA THR A 510 -35.39 2.45 -9.67
C THR A 510 -35.13 1.10 -9.00
N VAL A 511 -34.64 0.14 -9.78
CA VAL A 511 -34.08 -1.10 -9.25
C VAL A 511 -32.81 -0.77 -8.48
N THR A 512 -32.85 -0.85 -7.16
CA THR A 512 -31.65 -0.76 -6.32
C THR A 512 -30.75 -1.96 -6.61
N PRO A 513 -29.49 -1.76 -7.06
CA PRO A 513 -28.61 -2.87 -7.40
C PRO A 513 -28.29 -3.72 -6.16
N VAL A 514 -28.48 -5.04 -6.29
CA VAL A 514 -28.25 -6.01 -5.22
C VAL A 514 -26.75 -6.19 -5.01
N VAL A 515 -26.24 -5.62 -3.91
CA VAL A 515 -24.89 -5.86 -3.39
C VAL A 515 -24.80 -7.23 -2.73
N THR A 516 -23.88 -8.07 -3.19
CA THR A 516 -23.67 -9.47 -2.76
C THR A 516 -22.49 -9.63 -1.79
N VAL A 517 -22.44 -10.77 -1.09
CA VAL A 517 -21.32 -11.14 -0.21
C VAL A 517 -20.01 -11.28 -0.99
N GLU A 518 -20.03 -11.89 -2.18
CA GLU A 518 -18.85 -12.07 -3.02
C GLU A 518 -18.23 -10.75 -3.47
N GLU A 519 -19.04 -9.76 -3.84
CA GLU A 519 -18.55 -8.44 -4.27
C GLU A 519 -17.86 -7.70 -3.10
N ILE A 520 -18.50 -7.68 -1.93
CA ILE A 520 -17.91 -7.05 -0.75
C ILE A 520 -16.67 -7.83 -0.28
N TYR A 521 -16.69 -9.15 -0.30
CA TYR A 521 -15.53 -9.97 0.06
C TYR A 521 -14.36 -9.75 -0.91
N LYS A 522 -14.63 -9.65 -2.22
CA LYS A 522 -13.64 -9.26 -3.22
C LYS A 522 -13.09 -7.88 -2.92
N GLU A 523 -13.89 -6.86 -2.60
CA GLU A 523 -13.37 -5.53 -2.26
C GLU A 523 -12.57 -5.51 -0.94
N ILE A 524 -12.96 -6.31 0.06
CA ILE A 524 -12.22 -6.50 1.33
C ILE A 524 -10.87 -7.19 1.12
N LYS A 525 -10.78 -8.09 0.15
CA LYS A 525 -9.54 -8.80 -0.22
C LYS A 525 -8.77 -8.06 -1.32
N ARG A 526 -9.40 -7.11 -2.01
CA ARG A 526 -8.76 -6.31 -3.06
C ARG A 526 -7.63 -5.50 -2.44
N ARG A 527 -6.55 -5.43 -3.18
CA ARG A 527 -5.58 -4.35 -3.10
C ARG A 527 -5.64 -3.66 -4.47
N PRO A 528 -5.64 -2.32 -4.59
CA PRO A 528 -6.02 -1.71 -5.85
C PRO A 528 -4.81 -1.57 -6.76
N VAL A 529 -4.85 -2.29 -7.87
CA VAL A 529 -4.02 -2.19 -9.09
C VAL A 529 -3.67 -0.74 -9.51
N LEU A 530 -4.44 0.27 -9.09
CA LEU A 530 -4.27 1.69 -9.41
C LEU A 530 -4.48 2.66 -8.23
N GLY A 531 -4.31 2.19 -6.99
CA GLY A 531 -4.63 2.93 -5.74
C GLY A 531 -3.84 4.21 -5.44
N LYS A 532 -3.06 4.73 -6.39
CA LYS A 532 -2.23 5.94 -6.26
C LYS A 532 -2.79 7.19 -6.96
N LEU A 533 -4.03 7.16 -7.46
CA LEU A 533 -4.70 8.30 -8.12
C LEU A 533 -5.91 8.86 -7.34
N LEU A 534 -6.49 8.10 -6.42
CA LEU A 534 -7.41 8.59 -5.38
C LEU A 534 -7.07 7.90 -4.05
N PRO A 535 -7.32 8.54 -2.88
CA PRO A 535 -7.27 7.82 -1.61
C PRO A 535 -8.30 6.69 -1.64
N TRP A 536 -7.81 5.45 -1.51
CA TRP A 536 -8.64 4.27 -1.39
C TRP A 536 -8.38 3.65 -0.02
N SER A 537 -9.25 3.94 0.95
CA SER A 537 -9.36 3.07 2.11
C SER A 537 -10.22 1.86 1.73
N PRO A 538 -9.78 0.61 2.01
CA PRO A 538 -10.66 -0.54 1.85
C PRO A 538 -11.91 -0.45 2.74
N SER A 539 -11.95 0.44 3.75
CA SER A 539 -13.18 0.73 4.50
C SER A 539 -14.09 1.67 3.72
N GLU A 540 -13.57 2.75 3.13
CA GLU A 540 -14.35 3.68 2.31
C GLU A 540 -14.93 2.98 1.08
N ALA A 541 -14.12 2.16 0.41
CA ALA A 541 -14.54 1.46 -0.80
C ALA A 541 -15.69 0.48 -0.56
N VAL A 542 -15.62 -0.30 0.53
CA VAL A 542 -16.71 -1.18 0.96
C VAL A 542 -17.94 -0.38 1.40
N MET A 543 -17.77 0.81 1.98
CA MET A 543 -18.89 1.69 2.35
C MET A 543 -19.54 2.41 1.17
N ASN A 544 -18.83 2.57 0.05
CA ASN A 544 -19.35 3.16 -1.19
C ASN A 544 -20.31 2.23 -1.95
N PHE A 545 -20.36 0.93 -1.61
CA PHE A 545 -21.38 0.05 -2.16
C PHE A 545 -22.79 0.49 -1.71
N PRO A 546 -23.80 0.41 -2.59
CA PRO A 546 -25.18 0.78 -2.30
C PRO A 546 -25.66 0.26 -0.93
N GLY A 547 -26.15 1.17 -0.08
CA GLY A 547 -26.68 0.87 1.25
C GLY A 547 -25.64 0.60 2.35
N MET A 548 -24.37 0.29 2.06
CA MET A 548 -23.41 -0.18 3.07
C MET A 548 -23.09 0.84 4.18
N GLN A 549 -22.83 2.11 3.82
CA GLN A 549 -22.62 3.16 4.82
C GLN A 549 -23.88 3.45 5.64
N ILE A 550 -25.08 3.32 5.04
CA ILE A 550 -26.36 3.50 5.74
C ILE A 550 -26.54 2.35 6.74
N ALA A 551 -26.23 1.12 6.36
CA ALA A 551 -26.29 -0.05 7.22
C ALA A 551 -25.36 0.09 8.44
N ARG A 552 -24.08 0.42 8.22
CA ARG A 552 -23.13 0.74 9.29
C ARG A 552 -23.66 1.86 10.20
N ASN A 553 -24.23 2.92 9.63
CA ASN A 553 -24.78 4.02 10.42
C ASN A 553 -25.99 3.60 11.27
N LYS A 554 -26.87 2.71 10.78
CA LYS A 554 -28.00 2.18 11.58
C LYS A 554 -27.50 1.32 12.75
N VAL A 555 -26.44 0.54 12.56
CA VAL A 555 -25.80 -0.20 13.65
C VAL A 555 -25.18 0.77 14.68
N ASN A 556 -24.45 1.80 14.23
CA ASN A 556 -23.80 2.83 15.07
C ASN A 556 -24.78 3.80 15.78
N ALA A 557 -25.97 4.07 15.22
CA ALA A 557 -26.94 5.05 15.75
C ALA A 557 -27.57 4.69 17.10
N ARG A 558 -27.05 3.67 17.77
CA ARG A 558 -27.38 3.26 19.14
C ARG A 558 -26.45 3.87 20.20
N GLU A 559 -25.32 4.47 19.81
CA GLU A 559 -24.38 5.10 20.75
C GLU A 559 -25.03 6.34 21.43
N GLY A 560 -25.26 6.24 22.73
CA GLY A 560 -25.16 7.40 23.62
C GLY A 560 -23.67 7.71 23.88
N ARG A 561 -23.35 8.91 24.37
CA ARG A 561 -21.94 9.42 24.46
C ARG A 561 -20.94 8.48 25.14
N ASP A 562 -21.40 7.55 25.98
CA ASP A 562 -20.57 6.61 26.76
C ASP A 562 -20.96 5.12 26.56
N GLN A 563 -21.78 4.76 25.57
CA GLN A 563 -22.23 3.37 25.34
C GLN A 563 -21.58 2.77 24.07
N VAL A 564 -20.95 1.61 24.21
CA VAL A 564 -20.40 0.80 23.11
C VAL A 564 -21.44 -0.26 22.72
N CYS A 565 -21.52 -0.61 21.43
CA CYS A 565 -22.40 -1.70 20.98
C CYS A 565 -21.60 -3.00 20.91
N MET A 566 -22.09 -4.06 21.57
CA MET A 566 -21.53 -5.41 21.43
C MET A 566 -21.88 -6.01 20.08
N ILE A 567 -20.91 -6.67 19.45
CA ILE A 567 -21.10 -7.43 18.21
C ILE A 567 -20.75 -8.90 18.45
N ILE A 568 -21.74 -9.78 18.30
CA ILE A 568 -21.61 -11.21 18.57
C ILE A 568 -21.90 -12.01 17.28
N PHE A 569 -21.04 -12.99 17.00
CA PHE A 569 -21.20 -13.96 15.91
C PHE A 569 -21.45 -15.35 16.50
N VAL A 570 -22.56 -15.98 16.12
CA VAL A 570 -22.89 -17.37 16.48
C VAL A 570 -22.81 -18.23 15.23
N ILE A 571 -21.93 -19.21 15.23
CA ILE A 571 -21.70 -20.11 14.11
C ILE A 571 -22.26 -21.48 14.46
N ASP A 572 -23.29 -21.89 13.73
CA ASP A 572 -23.71 -23.28 13.67
C ASP A 572 -22.62 -24.08 12.94
N ASP A 573 -21.97 -24.97 13.68
CA ASP A 573 -20.85 -25.78 13.20
C ASP A 573 -21.21 -27.26 13.07
N CYS A 574 -22.49 -27.57 12.86
CA CYS A 574 -22.95 -28.92 12.58
C CYS A 574 -22.67 -29.41 11.15
N ASP A 575 -22.65 -30.72 10.96
CA ASP A 575 -22.14 -31.34 9.73
C ASP A 575 -22.94 -31.01 8.45
N SER A 576 -24.24 -30.71 8.58
CA SER A 576 -25.10 -30.27 7.47
C SER A 576 -24.54 -29.04 6.73
N LEU A 577 -23.78 -28.20 7.45
CA LEU A 577 -23.11 -27.00 6.96
C LEU A 577 -21.70 -27.23 6.41
N ARG A 578 -21.17 -28.47 6.40
CA ARG A 578 -19.83 -28.80 5.85
C ARG A 578 -19.63 -28.31 4.41
N LYS A 579 -20.68 -28.37 3.58
CA LYS A 579 -20.68 -27.85 2.19
C LYS A 579 -20.69 -26.31 2.11
N HIS A 580 -21.06 -25.63 3.19
CA HIS A 580 -21.18 -24.19 3.30
C HIS A 580 -20.08 -23.53 4.14
N SER A 581 -19.16 -24.29 4.78
CA SER A 581 -18.12 -23.75 5.68
C SER A 581 -17.32 -22.58 5.08
N SER A 582 -16.99 -22.63 3.79
CA SER A 582 -16.32 -21.53 3.07
C SER A 582 -17.22 -20.28 2.97
N SER A 583 -18.47 -20.44 2.51
CA SER A 583 -19.45 -19.36 2.43
C SER A 583 -19.75 -18.73 3.80
N ILE A 584 -19.78 -19.54 4.88
CA ILE A 584 -19.95 -19.05 6.26
C ILE A 584 -18.77 -18.17 6.66
N ALA A 585 -17.52 -18.62 6.47
CA ALA A 585 -16.34 -17.83 6.80
C ALA A 585 -16.26 -16.52 5.99
N ILE A 586 -16.64 -16.57 4.72
CA ILE A 586 -16.71 -15.41 3.80
C ILE A 586 -17.78 -14.41 4.27
N ALA A 587 -19.02 -14.85 4.49
CA ALA A 587 -20.12 -13.99 4.92
C ALA A 587 -19.87 -13.39 6.32
N ALA A 588 -19.35 -14.19 7.26
CA ALA A 588 -18.96 -13.71 8.59
C ALA A 588 -17.86 -12.65 8.50
N ARG A 589 -16.87 -12.81 7.60
CA ARG A 589 -15.85 -11.77 7.33
C ARG A 589 -16.45 -10.49 6.74
N VAL A 590 -17.40 -10.59 5.82
CA VAL A 590 -18.08 -9.42 5.21
C VAL A 590 -18.86 -8.61 6.25
N ILE A 591 -19.66 -9.30 7.07
CA ILE A 591 -20.47 -8.66 8.11
C ILE A 591 -19.54 -8.05 9.19
N SER A 592 -18.64 -8.84 9.77
CA SER A 592 -17.67 -8.36 10.78
C SER A 592 -16.81 -7.21 10.28
N TYR A 593 -16.37 -7.22 9.02
CA TYR A 593 -15.60 -6.09 8.46
C TYR A 593 -16.41 -4.79 8.43
N THR A 594 -17.72 -4.89 8.23
CA THR A 594 -18.62 -3.73 8.23
C THR A 594 -18.86 -3.19 9.64
N VAL A 595 -19.12 -4.06 10.61
CA VAL A 595 -19.54 -3.66 11.99
C VAL A 595 -18.42 -3.59 13.03
N LYS A 596 -17.18 -4.02 12.74
CA LYS A 596 -16.02 -3.96 13.67
C LYS A 596 -15.68 -2.58 14.25
N VAL A 597 -16.23 -1.50 13.69
CA VAL A 597 -16.00 -0.11 14.15
C VAL A 597 -17.00 0.33 15.21
N THR A 598 -18.06 -0.45 15.41
CA THR A 598 -19.13 -0.22 16.40
C THR A 598 -18.74 -0.78 17.78
N ASP A 599 -17.94 -1.86 17.79
CA ASP A 599 -17.41 -2.47 19.01
C ASP A 599 -15.96 -2.04 19.25
N LYS A 600 -15.70 -1.38 20.38
CA LYS A 600 -14.37 -0.88 20.77
C LYS A 600 -13.54 -1.93 21.51
N ASN A 601 -14.16 -3.00 22.00
CA ASN A 601 -13.51 -4.07 22.76
C ASN A 601 -13.10 -5.24 21.86
N GLY A 602 -13.89 -5.49 20.80
CA GLY A 602 -13.69 -6.58 19.84
C GLY A 602 -14.99 -7.37 19.65
N MET A 603 -15.05 -8.22 18.64
CA MET A 603 -16.26 -9.00 18.34
C MET A 603 -16.16 -10.39 18.97
N ASP A 604 -17.23 -10.89 19.55
CA ASP A 604 -17.23 -12.24 20.15
C ASP A 604 -17.66 -13.29 19.13
N LEU A 605 -17.03 -14.47 19.16
CA LEU A 605 -17.32 -15.58 18.26
C LEU A 605 -17.66 -16.84 19.07
N TYR A 606 -18.89 -17.30 18.95
CA TYR A 606 -19.43 -18.51 19.54
C TYR A 606 -19.57 -19.60 18.46
N PHE A 607 -19.34 -20.85 18.84
CA PHE A 607 -19.68 -22.02 18.04
C PHE A 607 -20.80 -22.78 18.75
N ALA A 608 -21.83 -23.23 18.03
CA ALA A 608 -23.00 -23.87 18.64
C ALA A 608 -22.64 -25.18 19.36
N SER A 609 -21.58 -25.87 18.94
CA SER A 609 -21.02 -27.03 19.66
C SER A 609 -20.28 -26.72 20.96
N ASP A 610 -19.90 -25.46 21.21
CA ASP A 610 -18.96 -25.04 22.26
C ASP A 610 -19.32 -23.64 22.81
N SER A 611 -20.61 -23.44 23.11
CA SER A 611 -21.21 -22.15 23.49
C SER A 611 -20.60 -21.51 24.74
N VAL A 612 -20.00 -22.31 25.63
CA VAL A 612 -19.42 -21.86 26.89
C VAL A 612 -17.98 -21.33 26.76
N ASN A 613 -17.37 -21.43 25.57
CA ASN A 613 -16.01 -20.97 25.30
C ASN A 613 -15.98 -19.93 24.15
N PRO A 614 -16.54 -18.72 24.33
CA PRO A 614 -16.48 -17.66 23.33
C PRO A 614 -15.04 -17.26 22.98
N GLN A 615 -14.84 -16.75 21.76
CA GLN A 615 -13.51 -16.46 21.24
C GLN A 615 -13.36 -15.02 20.70
N ASP A 616 -12.70 -14.16 21.46
CA ASP A 616 -12.46 -12.74 21.13
C ASP A 616 -11.83 -12.51 19.73
N CYS A 617 -12.44 -11.66 18.92
CA CYS A 617 -12.00 -11.36 17.55
C CYS A 617 -11.85 -9.84 17.33
N ARG A 618 -10.62 -9.33 17.45
CA ARG A 618 -10.31 -7.90 17.20
C ARG A 618 -10.44 -7.44 15.75
N ASN A 619 -10.54 -8.35 14.78
CA ASN A 619 -10.73 -8.02 13.37
C ASN A 619 -11.39 -9.15 12.58
N SER A 620 -11.95 -8.81 11.42
CA SER A 620 -12.70 -9.76 10.56
C SER A 620 -11.83 -10.84 9.90
N SER A 621 -10.51 -10.64 9.79
CA SER A 621 -9.59 -11.71 9.37
C SER A 621 -9.45 -12.79 10.43
N THR A 622 -9.49 -12.43 11.71
CA THR A 622 -9.47 -13.39 12.83
C THR A 622 -10.76 -14.22 12.88
N VAL A 623 -11.91 -13.61 12.60
CA VAL A 623 -13.21 -14.33 12.46
C VAL A 623 -13.12 -15.39 11.36
N GLU A 624 -12.72 -15.00 10.14
CA GLU A 624 -12.53 -15.92 9.01
C GLU A 624 -11.58 -17.08 9.35
N GLN A 625 -10.44 -16.78 9.98
CA GLN A 625 -9.44 -17.80 10.33
C GLN A 625 -9.90 -18.76 11.41
N LYS A 626 -10.69 -18.33 12.39
CA LYS A 626 -11.23 -19.19 13.44
C LYS A 626 -12.29 -20.13 12.88
N ILE A 627 -13.21 -19.62 12.06
CA ILE A 627 -14.23 -20.43 11.38
C ILE A 627 -13.57 -21.48 10.48
N ASN A 628 -12.62 -21.08 9.62
CA ASN A 628 -11.91 -22.01 8.73
C ASN A 628 -11.04 -23.07 9.45
N LYS A 629 -10.77 -22.91 10.75
CA LYS A 629 -10.04 -23.90 11.57
C LYS A 629 -10.95 -24.83 12.36
N LYS A 630 -12.20 -24.45 12.62
CA LYS A 630 -13.19 -25.29 13.30
C LYS A 630 -13.58 -26.43 12.37
N ARG A 631 -13.60 -27.66 12.88
CA ARG A 631 -14.12 -28.82 12.16
C ARG A 631 -15.62 -28.94 12.46
N PRO A 632 -16.47 -29.26 11.46
CA PRO A 632 -17.86 -29.55 11.73
C PRO A 632 -18.03 -30.71 12.71
N VAL A 633 -19.09 -30.65 13.51
CA VAL A 633 -19.44 -31.67 14.51
C VAL A 633 -20.55 -32.56 13.97
N ASP A 634 -20.38 -33.88 14.14
CA ASP A 634 -21.37 -34.88 13.73
C ASP A 634 -22.61 -34.80 14.65
N GLY A 635 -23.81 -34.77 14.07
CA GLY A 635 -25.08 -34.70 14.80
C GLY A 635 -25.79 -33.35 14.64
N PHE A 636 -26.48 -32.90 15.69
CA PHE A 636 -27.24 -31.66 15.73
C PHE A 636 -26.78 -30.76 16.88
N CYS A 637 -26.89 -29.45 16.66
CA CYS A 637 -26.36 -28.42 17.54
C CYS A 637 -27.50 -27.83 18.37
N ASP A 638 -27.30 -27.70 19.69
CA ASP A 638 -28.29 -27.14 20.60
C ASP A 638 -28.29 -25.60 20.50
N MET A 639 -28.97 -25.08 19.48
CA MET A 639 -29.03 -23.65 19.21
C MET A 639 -29.77 -22.90 20.32
N ALA A 640 -30.80 -23.49 20.95
CA ALA A 640 -31.49 -22.91 22.09
C ALA A 640 -30.51 -22.65 23.24
N LYS A 641 -29.75 -23.67 23.66
CA LYS A 641 -28.71 -23.54 24.68
C LYS A 641 -27.64 -22.53 24.28
N CYS A 642 -27.16 -22.56 23.04
CA CYS A 642 -26.13 -21.64 22.58
C CYS A 642 -26.59 -20.17 22.67
N LEU A 643 -27.84 -19.88 22.32
CA LEU A 643 -28.40 -18.54 22.41
C LEU A 643 -28.70 -18.12 23.86
N ASP A 644 -29.07 -19.05 24.76
CA ASP A 644 -29.18 -18.77 26.19
C ASP A 644 -27.82 -18.45 26.82
N ASP A 645 -26.76 -19.18 26.46
CA ASP A 645 -25.38 -18.87 26.91
C ASP A 645 -24.93 -17.48 26.43
N VAL A 646 -25.16 -17.14 25.16
CA VAL A 646 -24.94 -15.77 24.63
C VAL A 646 -25.77 -14.73 25.40
N LEU A 647 -27.04 -15.03 25.69
CA LEU A 647 -27.94 -14.10 26.37
C LEU A 647 -27.54 -13.88 27.85
N LYS A 648 -26.94 -14.86 28.53
CA LYS A 648 -26.34 -14.68 29.86
C LYS A 648 -25.26 -13.60 29.83
N ASP A 649 -24.38 -13.60 28.83
CA ASP A 649 -23.33 -12.60 28.73
C ASP A 649 -23.85 -11.22 28.31
N VAL A 650 -24.90 -11.14 27.49
CA VAL A 650 -25.61 -9.87 27.21
C VAL A 650 -26.30 -9.32 28.47
N ARG A 651 -26.89 -10.19 29.31
CA ARG A 651 -27.46 -9.84 30.62
C ARG A 651 -26.39 -9.37 31.61
N ASN A 652 -25.25 -10.07 31.68
CA ASN A 652 -24.08 -9.70 32.50
C ASN A 652 -23.54 -8.31 32.12
N ASN A 653 -23.58 -7.97 30.83
CA ASN A 653 -23.25 -6.64 30.29
C ASN A 653 -24.42 -5.62 30.36
N GLY A 654 -25.42 -5.86 31.20
CA GLY A 654 -26.48 -4.90 31.51
C GLY A 654 -27.45 -4.61 30.36
N MET A 655 -27.63 -5.54 29.42
CA MET A 655 -28.45 -5.38 28.21
C MET A 655 -28.06 -4.12 27.42
N GLN A 656 -26.76 -3.86 27.28
CA GLN A 656 -26.25 -2.78 26.44
C GLN A 656 -26.57 -3.04 24.95
N PRO A 657 -26.50 -2.03 24.06
CA PRO A 657 -26.75 -2.22 22.63
C PRO A 657 -25.97 -3.42 22.09
N THR A 658 -26.66 -4.41 21.51
CA THR A 658 -26.04 -5.65 21.04
C THR A 658 -26.63 -6.06 19.69
N SER A 659 -25.78 -6.53 18.77
CA SER A 659 -26.17 -7.18 17.52
C SER A 659 -25.61 -8.60 17.49
N ILE A 660 -26.49 -9.60 17.43
CA ILE A 660 -26.14 -11.03 17.34
C ILE A 660 -26.41 -11.50 15.91
N TYR A 661 -25.39 -12.01 15.23
CA TYR A 661 -25.49 -12.57 13.88
C TYR A 661 -25.33 -14.10 13.94
N ILE A 662 -26.38 -14.84 13.57
CA ILE A 662 -26.48 -16.30 13.68
C ILE A 662 -26.37 -16.93 12.29
N PHE A 663 -25.31 -17.71 12.05
CA PHE A 663 -25.00 -18.36 10.78
C PHE A 663 -25.40 -19.82 10.87
N THR A 664 -26.43 -20.25 10.14
CA THR A 664 -27.08 -21.55 10.32
C THR A 664 -27.84 -21.98 9.06
N ASP A 665 -28.17 -23.26 8.90
CA ASP A 665 -29.17 -23.72 7.92
C ASP A 665 -30.59 -23.80 8.50
N GLY A 666 -30.72 -23.78 9.84
CA GLY A 666 -31.97 -23.95 10.58
C GLY A 666 -32.33 -25.42 10.90
N ILE A 667 -31.39 -26.37 10.74
CA ILE A 667 -31.64 -27.81 10.88
C ILE A 667 -31.06 -28.31 12.22
N TRP A 668 -31.78 -28.07 13.33
CA TRP A 668 -31.25 -28.30 14.69
C TRP A 668 -31.67 -29.58 15.41
N GLY A 669 -32.39 -30.48 14.72
CA GLY A 669 -32.70 -31.82 15.23
C GLY A 669 -33.75 -31.92 16.34
N ALA A 670 -34.72 -32.81 16.14
CA ALA A 670 -35.83 -33.14 17.06
C ALA A 670 -36.77 -31.97 17.43
N ASN A 671 -37.99 -32.33 17.84
CA ASN A 671 -39.16 -31.45 17.76
C ASN A 671 -39.27 -30.35 18.83
N ASP A 672 -38.26 -30.14 19.68
CA ASP A 672 -38.33 -29.18 20.80
C ASP A 672 -37.28 -28.06 20.75
N ASN A 673 -36.17 -28.24 20.01
CA ASN A 673 -35.06 -27.27 19.97
C ASN A 673 -35.51 -25.89 19.42
N TRP A 674 -36.43 -25.88 18.46
CA TRP A 674 -37.02 -24.66 17.90
C TRP A 674 -38.00 -23.95 18.85
N ASN A 675 -38.65 -24.67 19.77
CA ASN A 675 -39.43 -24.04 20.84
C ASN A 675 -38.49 -23.37 21.86
N GLY A 676 -37.39 -24.03 22.22
CA GLY A 676 -36.35 -23.43 23.06
C GLY A 676 -35.77 -22.14 22.48
N VAL A 677 -35.55 -22.07 21.16
CA VAL A 677 -35.12 -20.81 20.51
C VAL A 677 -36.18 -19.70 20.61
N LYS A 678 -37.49 -20.03 20.49
CA LYS A 678 -38.57 -19.05 20.71
C LYS A 678 -38.61 -18.55 22.16
N GLU A 679 -38.46 -19.47 23.12
CA GLU A 679 -38.39 -19.15 24.55
C GLU A 679 -37.23 -18.20 24.84
N VAL A 680 -36.02 -18.47 24.33
CA VAL A 680 -34.85 -17.58 24.48
C VAL A 680 -35.08 -16.20 23.87
N ILE A 681 -35.75 -16.09 22.71
CA ILE A 681 -36.09 -14.79 22.10
C ILE A 681 -37.09 -14.03 22.98
N HIS A 682 -38.13 -14.69 23.50
CA HIS A 682 -39.11 -14.06 24.40
C HIS A 682 -38.48 -13.64 25.74
N ASP A 683 -37.57 -14.44 26.27
CA ASP A 683 -36.77 -14.14 27.47
C ASP A 683 -35.80 -12.97 27.26
N ALA A 684 -35.25 -12.83 26.06
CA ALA A 684 -34.45 -11.67 25.67
C ALA A 684 -35.30 -10.39 25.64
N ILE A 685 -36.54 -10.46 25.14
CA ILE A 685 -37.50 -9.35 25.20
C ILE A 685 -37.86 -9.02 26.66
N THR A 686 -38.12 -10.01 27.51
CA THR A 686 -38.33 -9.79 28.96
C THR A 686 -37.14 -9.08 29.58
N SER A 687 -35.92 -9.55 29.31
CA SER A 687 -34.67 -8.96 29.82
C SER A 687 -34.49 -7.50 29.38
N LEU A 688 -34.87 -7.15 28.14
CA LEU A 688 -34.86 -5.75 27.66
C LEU A 688 -35.86 -4.88 28.40
N VAL A 689 -37.08 -5.37 28.63
CA VAL A 689 -38.17 -4.65 29.30
C VAL A 689 -37.80 -4.38 30.76
N GLU A 690 -37.29 -5.38 31.47
CA GLU A 690 -36.80 -5.26 32.85
C GLU A 690 -35.64 -4.27 32.96
N ALA A 691 -34.67 -4.34 32.04
CA ALA A 691 -33.56 -3.40 31.95
C ALA A 691 -33.95 -2.02 31.37
N ARG A 692 -35.24 -1.77 31.11
CA ARG A 692 -35.80 -0.52 30.55
C ARG A 692 -35.13 -0.08 29.24
N ARG A 693 -34.73 -1.05 28.42
CA ARG A 693 -34.11 -0.86 27.11
C ARG A 693 -35.17 -0.75 26.02
N LYS A 694 -34.79 -0.21 24.85
CA LYS A 694 -35.67 -0.10 23.67
C LYS A 694 -35.52 -1.37 22.81
N PRO A 695 -36.49 -1.73 21.95
CA PRO A 695 -36.37 -2.88 21.05
C PRO A 695 -35.04 -2.93 20.30
N ARG A 696 -34.64 -1.80 19.70
CA ARG A 696 -33.36 -1.62 18.99
C ARG A 696 -32.10 -1.95 19.80
N ASN A 697 -32.16 -2.11 21.13
CA ASN A 697 -30.99 -2.44 21.93
C ASN A 697 -30.53 -3.89 21.75
N LEU A 698 -31.34 -4.77 21.15
CA LEU A 698 -30.93 -6.12 20.77
C LEU A 698 -31.38 -6.42 19.33
N MET A 699 -30.64 -7.28 18.65
CA MET A 699 -31.00 -7.82 17.34
C MET A 699 -30.52 -9.27 17.26
N PHE A 700 -31.40 -10.17 16.85
CA PHE A 700 -31.07 -11.51 16.38
C PHE A 700 -31.21 -11.52 14.85
N GLN A 701 -30.09 -11.52 14.14
CA GLN A 701 -30.07 -11.68 12.68
C GLN A 701 -29.78 -13.13 12.32
N PHE A 702 -30.77 -13.85 11.82
CA PHE A 702 -30.55 -15.15 11.20
C PHE A 702 -30.03 -14.97 9.77
N VAL A 703 -28.85 -15.54 9.51
CA VAL A 703 -28.16 -15.57 8.22
C VAL A 703 -28.22 -17.02 7.71
N GLN A 704 -29.26 -17.33 6.92
CA GLN A 704 -29.54 -18.71 6.52
C GLN A 704 -28.64 -19.19 5.38
N PHE A 705 -28.10 -20.39 5.52
CA PHE A 705 -27.41 -21.18 4.50
C PHE A 705 -28.29 -22.35 4.04
N GLY A 706 -28.11 -22.81 2.80
CA GLY A 706 -29.04 -23.76 2.19
C GLY A 706 -30.40 -23.14 1.85
N ARG A 707 -31.34 -23.99 1.41
CA ARG A 707 -32.67 -23.62 0.88
C ARG A 707 -33.73 -24.67 1.27
N ASP A 708 -33.59 -25.27 2.45
CA ASP A 708 -34.58 -26.25 2.93
C ASP A 708 -35.91 -25.53 3.26
N PRO A 709 -37.07 -25.97 2.71
CA PRO A 709 -38.33 -25.28 2.91
C PRO A 709 -38.82 -25.28 4.37
N ALA A 710 -38.61 -26.36 5.11
CA ALA A 710 -39.06 -26.46 6.50
C ALA A 710 -38.19 -25.60 7.42
N ALA A 711 -36.87 -25.58 7.19
CA ALA A 711 -35.97 -24.67 7.90
C ALA A 711 -36.23 -23.19 7.55
N LEU A 712 -36.57 -22.89 6.29
CA LEU A 712 -37.00 -21.53 5.88
C LEU A 712 -38.27 -21.10 6.60
N GLU A 713 -39.33 -21.92 6.56
CA GLU A 713 -40.61 -21.64 7.22
C GLU A 713 -40.42 -21.49 8.74
N LEU A 714 -39.58 -22.34 9.35
CA LEU A 714 -39.24 -22.25 10.76
C LEU A 714 -38.54 -20.93 11.11
N LEU A 715 -37.44 -20.58 10.43
CA LEU A 715 -36.68 -19.37 10.74
C LEU A 715 -37.51 -18.10 10.44
N LYS A 716 -38.32 -18.13 9.38
CA LYS A 716 -39.30 -17.06 9.11
C LYS A 716 -40.35 -16.98 10.21
N SER A 717 -40.77 -18.09 10.81
CA SER A 717 -41.71 -18.07 11.93
C SER A 717 -41.17 -17.34 13.16
N PHE A 718 -39.85 -17.25 13.36
CA PHE A 718 -39.26 -16.46 14.44
C PHE A 718 -39.33 -14.96 14.16
N ASP A 719 -39.05 -14.57 12.92
CA ASP A 719 -39.19 -13.19 12.43
C ASP A 719 -40.66 -12.75 12.58
N ASP A 720 -41.59 -13.41 11.88
CA ASP A 720 -43.00 -13.04 11.81
C ASP A 720 -43.71 -13.06 13.19
N ASN A 721 -43.40 -14.04 14.06
CA ASN A 721 -44.24 -14.33 15.24
C ASN A 721 -43.61 -14.04 16.61
N CYS A 722 -42.28 -13.86 16.74
CA CYS A 722 -41.66 -13.59 18.05
C CYS A 722 -41.72 -12.10 18.47
N LYS A 723 -42.72 -11.37 17.98
CA LYS A 723 -42.95 -9.93 18.24
C LYS A 723 -43.85 -9.77 19.48
N ARG A 724 -43.56 -8.80 20.37
CA ARG A 724 -44.32 -8.58 21.63
C ARG A 724 -44.60 -7.09 21.86
N VAL A 725 -45.79 -6.74 22.35
CA VAL A 725 -46.14 -5.33 22.65
C VAL A 725 -46.06 -5.08 24.15
N GLU A 726 -45.24 -4.12 24.56
CA GLU A 726 -45.05 -3.74 25.97
C GLU A 726 -45.10 -2.22 26.11
N ASN A 727 -45.95 -1.72 27.02
CA ASN A 727 -46.16 -0.29 27.25
C ASN A 727 -46.41 0.52 25.95
N GLY A 728 -47.12 -0.06 24.99
CA GLY A 728 -47.40 0.56 23.68
C GLY A 728 -46.23 0.54 22.69
N VAL A 729 -45.13 -0.15 23.01
CA VAL A 729 -43.96 -0.32 22.13
C VAL A 729 -43.90 -1.75 21.62
N VAL A 730 -43.83 -1.92 20.29
CA VAL A 730 -43.56 -3.22 19.66
C VAL A 730 -42.08 -3.56 19.83
N PHE A 731 -41.80 -4.63 20.56
CA PHE A 731 -40.53 -5.34 20.62
C PHE A 731 -40.50 -6.34 19.47
N ASP A 732 -39.78 -5.92 18.44
CA ASP A 732 -39.49 -6.65 17.23
C ASP A 732 -37.97 -6.60 17.07
N ILE A 733 -37.32 -7.74 17.24
CA ILE A 733 -35.87 -7.84 17.42
C ILE A 733 -35.24 -8.97 16.60
N VAL A 734 -36.04 -9.73 15.85
CA VAL A 734 -35.59 -10.84 15.00
C VAL A 734 -35.70 -10.41 13.54
N ASP A 735 -34.72 -10.74 12.71
CA ASP A 735 -34.83 -10.67 11.24
C ASP A 735 -34.13 -11.87 10.64
N ARG A 736 -34.63 -12.35 9.48
CA ARG A 736 -34.04 -13.46 8.74
C ARG A 736 -33.78 -13.13 7.27
N LYS A 737 -32.52 -13.27 6.83
CA LYS A 737 -32.12 -13.20 5.40
C LYS A 737 -31.27 -14.41 5.01
N TYR A 738 -31.17 -14.69 3.71
CA TYR A 738 -30.17 -15.65 3.22
C TYR A 738 -28.79 -14.99 3.19
N TRP A 739 -27.74 -15.78 3.35
CA TRP A 739 -26.36 -15.27 3.28
C TRP A 739 -26.01 -14.59 1.94
N ASP A 740 -26.69 -14.97 0.85
CA ASP A 740 -26.54 -14.44 -0.51
C ASP A 740 -27.51 -13.28 -0.84
N SER A 741 -28.27 -12.79 0.16
CA SER A 741 -29.17 -11.64 0.02
C SER A 741 -28.42 -10.30 -0.02
N HIS A 742 -29.16 -9.21 -0.24
CA HIS A 742 -28.58 -7.86 -0.28
C HIS A 742 -27.88 -7.51 1.03
N VAL A 743 -26.54 -7.43 1.03
CA VAL A 743 -25.70 -7.36 2.24
C VAL A 743 -26.10 -6.25 3.24
N PRO A 744 -26.43 -5.01 2.84
CA PRO A 744 -26.94 -3.99 3.76
C PRO A 744 -28.15 -4.43 4.58
N LYS A 745 -29.07 -5.22 4.01
CA LYS A 745 -30.25 -5.75 4.71
C LYS A 745 -29.88 -6.79 5.75
N ILE A 746 -28.94 -7.67 5.43
CA ILE A 746 -28.39 -8.68 6.36
C ILE A 746 -27.67 -7.99 7.53
N ILE A 747 -27.02 -6.85 7.30
CA ILE A 747 -26.31 -6.12 8.36
C ILE A 747 -27.26 -5.38 9.30
N VAL A 748 -28.38 -4.87 8.76
CA VAL A 748 -29.35 -4.03 9.48
C VAL A 748 -30.42 -4.83 10.21
N GLY A 749 -30.98 -5.86 9.58
CA GLY A 749 -32.06 -6.66 10.15
C GLY A 749 -33.22 -5.85 10.71
N SER A 750 -33.74 -6.31 11.86
CA SER A 750 -34.85 -5.74 12.63
C SER A 750 -34.60 -4.33 13.18
N LEU A 751 -33.41 -3.76 12.96
CA LEU A 751 -33.08 -2.38 13.32
C LEU A 751 -33.72 -1.36 12.38
N ASP A 752 -34.22 -1.81 11.23
CA ASP A 752 -34.96 -1.02 10.27
C ASP A 752 -36.29 -1.70 9.96
N ARG A 753 -37.39 -1.09 10.39
CA ARG A 753 -38.74 -1.67 10.23
C ARG A 753 -39.20 -1.81 8.78
N ASN A 754 -38.50 -1.16 7.87
CA ASN A 754 -38.75 -1.23 6.43
C ASN A 754 -37.94 -2.37 5.77
N ASN A 755 -37.21 -3.19 6.53
CA ASN A 755 -36.43 -4.32 6.00
C ASN A 755 -37.33 -5.54 5.65
N ASP A 756 -38.51 -5.60 6.28
CA ASP A 756 -39.56 -6.60 6.13
C ASP A 756 -40.38 -6.39 4.84
N ASP A 757 -40.58 -5.14 4.42
CA ASP A 757 -41.54 -4.71 3.38
C ASP A 757 -41.22 -5.19 1.94
N ASP A 758 -40.06 -5.82 1.71
CA ASP A 758 -39.51 -6.11 0.38
C ASP A 758 -39.43 -7.63 0.03
N GLU A 759 -40.05 -8.51 0.83
CA GLU A 759 -40.14 -9.97 0.55
C GLU A 759 -41.55 -10.43 0.07
N SER A 760 -42.39 -9.50 -0.37
CA SER A 760 -43.76 -9.75 -0.90
C SER A 760 -43.83 -9.97 -2.41
#